data_AF-A0A292R5A2-F1
#
_entry.id   AF-A0A292R5A2-F1
#
_cell.length_a   1.000
_cell.length_b   1.000
_cell.length_c   1.000
_cell.angle_alpha   90.00
_cell.angle_beta   90.00
_cell.angle_gamma   90.00
#
_symmetry.space_group_name_H-M   'P 1'
#
loop_
_entity.id
_entity.type
_entity.pdbx_description
1 polymer ?
#
loop_
_entity_poly.entity_id
_entity_poly.type
_entity_poly.pdbx_seq_one_letter_code
_entity_poly.pdbx_strand_id
1 'polypeptide(L)'
;MSTDISRVYAFLAKQGDWVNEADKNGDGAVIKSEFRDFMEENFEWNGEESSDSAKNDLINSFWKTIDTNQSGKVSGTKLKNKNALDKKELAAMEDRIEMYEILNEFTSQLTAPSVVGDGANWKKSVSEGLGALIEPYIKNGGTPEDLPAYLAEQAPLIEAKATADYCANEYLAEIMGDVNKEYGYTYGSDQTLQGMINSYIQSMTEGGDAETIQQTVQGIIDAYVATAGLGDESSVDMGDYGYTPTANSPLNDLQKAVIKTKLQQNVQALDDYETHKDLYEEAMNTYLGTLKFGDFEEVNSNAIGAFEASDAYKGVVKAIATEDIFGSEELKSALASAISESFAERLNGIMPGELEAYDKLLAEAKTKAQNGDFDTAGELDTQKLIDWVVEQAKSNLAEFYPNGFGDMPLEDMNIMYDALVEAAKENKDAAKIKEAAISYCKAVSSKGTLLKQAVIDIFGENYSTAINKLLSGEIEEKMVELKEKVLEIGDASTFTVDNWNGLPTDISIGMGNSKNYQLNSTVKNGDTTITSDRITYSAQVKSGSASATINNNTLSVTAGNTSGYATVEVSTMVDGIVVGKQTINVKVVSQNIDWANMDGNINGCIARGGAARGSNGNITLQEAYSTNACLILNGTNGEFTRNWNETINNARVKIADFVNGTLCGFIKASGNYDAQAMQIAAQKTIELYQGALTQIENGDMAGKKSNKDSTINYDGQNYTFRTQKWYRENTANNTDVAASHSAANNQLGLQLNESYNSPSTYQVVLNMKCIMDMFNKFYAQALS
;
A
#
# COMPACT_ATOMS: atom_id res chain seq x y z
N MET A 1 -17.22 -42.45 28.55
CA MET A 1 -17.33 -42.28 30.02
C MET A 1 -17.11 -43.64 30.65
N SER A 2 -15.93 -43.87 31.20
CA SER A 2 -15.57 -45.16 31.80
C SER A 2 -16.26 -45.32 33.15
N THR A 3 -17.14 -46.30 33.28
CA THR A 3 -17.76 -46.73 34.56
C THR A 3 -17.09 -48.00 35.06
N ASP A 4 -15.79 -48.13 34.81
CA ASP A 4 -15.05 -49.36 35.09
C ASP A 4 -14.83 -49.53 36.60
N ILE A 5 -15.78 -50.23 37.23
CA ILE A 5 -15.80 -50.51 38.67
C ILE A 5 -14.65 -51.41 39.12
N SER A 6 -13.97 -52.14 38.21
CA SER A 6 -12.84 -53.01 38.53
C SER A 6 -11.67 -52.24 39.15
N ARG A 7 -11.44 -51.00 38.69
CA ARG A 7 -10.41 -50.10 39.22
C ARG A 7 -10.65 -49.71 40.68
N VAL A 8 -11.91 -49.65 41.11
CA VAL A 8 -12.25 -49.39 42.51
C VAL A 8 -11.88 -50.59 43.37
N TYR A 9 -12.18 -51.82 42.93
CA TYR A 9 -11.74 -53.03 43.64
C TYR A 9 -10.21 -53.17 43.69
N ALA A 10 -9.53 -52.92 42.58
CA ALA A 10 -8.06 -52.93 42.52
C ALA A 10 -7.42 -51.87 43.43
N PHE A 11 -8.10 -50.74 43.64
CA PHE A 11 -7.69 -49.72 44.61
C PHE A 11 -7.91 -50.19 46.05
N LEU A 12 -9.10 -50.71 46.38
CA LEU A 12 -9.41 -51.17 47.74
C LEU A 12 -8.46 -52.28 48.20
N ALA A 13 -8.11 -53.20 47.30
CA ALA A 13 -7.10 -54.25 47.52
C ALA A 13 -5.68 -53.72 47.83
N LYS A 14 -5.40 -52.43 47.63
CA LYS A 14 -4.14 -51.79 48.02
C LYS A 14 -4.21 -51.05 49.35
N GLN A 15 -5.42 -50.73 49.83
CA GLN A 15 -5.64 -49.97 51.06
C GLN A 15 -5.72 -50.87 52.30
N GLY A 16 -6.17 -52.12 52.16
CA GLY A 16 -6.37 -53.04 53.28
C GLY A 16 -7.68 -52.76 54.02
N ASP A 17 -7.64 -52.20 55.24
CA ASP A 17 -8.81 -52.00 56.11
C ASP A 17 -9.68 -50.77 55.74
N TRP A 18 -10.13 -50.74 54.48
CA TRP A 18 -10.91 -49.63 53.92
C TRP A 18 -12.26 -49.43 54.63
N VAL A 19 -12.81 -50.46 55.28
CA VAL A 19 -14.10 -50.39 56.01
C VAL A 19 -13.98 -49.41 57.18
N ASN A 20 -12.93 -49.57 58.00
CA ASN A 20 -12.71 -48.70 59.17
C ASN A 20 -12.25 -47.30 58.76
N GLU A 21 -11.52 -47.18 57.64
CA GLU A 21 -11.10 -45.89 57.12
C GLU A 21 -12.26 -45.10 56.48
N ALA A 22 -13.20 -45.79 55.84
CA ALA A 22 -14.40 -45.17 55.29
C ALA A 22 -15.41 -44.78 56.39
N ASP A 23 -15.56 -45.56 57.48
CA ASP A 23 -16.45 -45.25 58.61
C ASP A 23 -15.95 -44.08 59.48
N LYS A 24 -16.03 -42.85 58.93
CA LYS A 24 -15.59 -41.62 59.61
C LYS A 24 -16.30 -41.36 60.93
N ASN A 25 -17.52 -41.88 61.10
CA ASN A 25 -18.34 -41.59 62.27
C ASN A 25 -18.18 -42.65 63.39
N GLY A 26 -17.61 -43.81 63.06
CA GLY A 26 -17.26 -44.89 63.97
C GLY A 26 -18.45 -45.69 64.50
N ASP A 27 -19.58 -45.72 63.77
CA ASP A 27 -20.80 -46.42 64.18
C ASP A 27 -20.92 -47.85 63.62
N GLY A 28 -19.91 -48.31 62.89
CA GLY A 28 -19.78 -49.65 62.35
C GLY A 28 -20.60 -49.89 61.09
N ALA A 29 -21.08 -48.84 60.41
CA ALA A 29 -21.87 -48.94 59.18
C ALA A 29 -21.39 -47.95 58.11
N VAL A 30 -20.81 -48.44 57.02
CA VAL A 30 -20.35 -47.59 55.91
C VAL A 30 -21.52 -47.19 55.00
N ILE A 31 -21.73 -45.88 54.83
CA ILE A 31 -22.67 -45.33 53.85
C ILE A 31 -21.97 -44.73 52.62
N LYS A 32 -22.74 -44.52 51.55
CA LYS A 32 -22.22 -43.98 50.27
C LYS A 32 -21.47 -42.67 50.39
N SER A 33 -21.91 -41.76 51.27
CA SER A 33 -21.24 -40.47 51.46
C SER A 33 -19.88 -40.64 52.15
N GLU A 34 -19.79 -41.56 53.10
CA GLU A 34 -18.54 -41.90 53.79
C GLU A 34 -17.54 -42.56 52.84
N PHE A 35 -18.01 -43.51 52.04
CA PHE A 35 -17.19 -44.12 50.99
C PHE A 35 -16.76 -43.13 49.91
N ARG A 36 -17.63 -42.18 49.55
CA ARG A 36 -17.28 -41.10 48.63
C ARG A 36 -16.17 -40.23 49.19
N ASP A 37 -16.30 -39.77 50.43
CA ASP A 37 -15.28 -38.92 51.06
C ASP A 37 -13.94 -39.67 51.16
N PHE A 38 -13.98 -40.97 51.48
CA PHE A 38 -12.81 -41.84 51.48
C PHE A 38 -12.15 -41.95 50.10
N MET A 39 -12.93 -42.17 49.03
CA MET A 39 -12.43 -42.21 47.65
C MET A 39 -11.90 -40.84 47.19
N GLU A 40 -12.52 -39.73 47.59
CA GLU A 40 -12.02 -38.39 47.29
C GLU A 40 -10.65 -38.12 47.92
N GLU A 41 -10.41 -38.65 49.12
CA GLU A 41 -9.15 -38.46 49.86
C GLU A 41 -8.03 -39.40 49.40
N ASN A 42 -8.36 -40.62 48.96
CA ASN A 42 -7.36 -41.69 48.82
C ASN A 42 -7.26 -42.28 47.39
N PHE A 43 -8.26 -42.11 46.51
CA PHE A 43 -8.24 -42.67 45.16
C PHE A 43 -7.48 -41.76 44.18
N GLU A 44 -6.64 -42.34 43.32
CA GLU A 44 -5.95 -41.60 42.25
C GLU A 44 -6.89 -41.29 41.08
N TRP A 45 -7.35 -40.04 41.01
CA TRP A 45 -8.21 -39.53 39.95
C TRP A 45 -7.37 -39.05 38.75
N ASN A 46 -7.25 -39.87 37.69
CA ASN A 46 -6.45 -39.55 36.50
C ASN A 46 -7.32 -39.37 35.23
N GLY A 47 -6.93 -38.45 34.32
CA GLY A 47 -7.55 -38.28 32.99
C GLY A 47 -8.90 -37.55 32.95
N GLU A 48 -9.77 -37.91 32.00
CA GLU A 48 -11.14 -37.35 31.80
C GLU A 48 -12.07 -37.52 33.02
N GLU A 49 -11.66 -38.31 34.01
CA GLU A 49 -12.40 -38.63 35.23
C GLU A 49 -12.19 -37.60 36.36
N SER A 50 -11.37 -36.57 36.15
CA SER A 50 -11.10 -35.54 37.16
C SER A 50 -12.29 -34.59 37.41
N SER A 51 -13.29 -34.60 36.53
CA SER A 51 -14.49 -33.79 36.69
C SER A 51 -15.40 -34.34 37.78
N ASP A 52 -16.05 -33.46 38.53
CA ASP A 52 -16.98 -33.86 39.60
C ASP A 52 -18.10 -34.78 39.07
N SER A 53 -18.53 -34.61 37.82
CA SER A 53 -19.54 -35.49 37.20
C SER A 53 -19.03 -36.93 37.04
N ALA A 54 -17.81 -37.11 36.53
CA ALA A 54 -17.25 -38.43 36.30
C ALA A 54 -16.94 -39.17 37.62
N LYS A 55 -16.43 -38.46 38.64
CA LYS A 55 -16.24 -39.01 39.99
C LYS A 55 -17.58 -39.51 40.57
N ASN A 56 -18.62 -38.68 40.43
CA ASN A 56 -19.96 -39.02 40.85
C ASN A 56 -20.49 -40.27 40.15
N ASP A 57 -20.32 -40.37 38.83
CA ASP A 57 -20.82 -41.49 38.04
C ASP A 57 -20.11 -42.81 38.36
N LEU A 58 -18.80 -42.81 38.56
CA LEU A 58 -18.04 -44.00 38.97
C LEU A 58 -18.46 -44.48 40.35
N ILE A 59 -18.51 -43.59 41.35
CA ILE A 59 -18.93 -43.92 42.72
C ILE A 59 -20.39 -44.38 42.72
N ASN A 60 -21.27 -43.73 41.95
CA ASN A 60 -22.66 -44.15 41.84
C ASN A 60 -22.80 -45.54 41.22
N SER A 61 -22.03 -45.84 40.18
CA SER A 61 -22.03 -47.13 39.49
C SER A 61 -21.49 -48.23 40.38
N PHE A 62 -20.35 -47.99 41.05
CA PHE A 62 -19.77 -48.91 42.02
C PHE A 62 -20.74 -49.19 43.18
N TRP A 63 -21.28 -48.13 43.80
CA TRP A 63 -22.19 -48.26 44.94
C TRP A 63 -23.46 -49.06 44.59
N LYS A 64 -24.00 -48.87 43.38
CA LYS A 64 -25.17 -49.60 42.91
C LYS A 64 -24.90 -51.10 42.72
N THR A 65 -23.66 -51.48 42.43
CA THR A 65 -23.26 -52.89 42.29
C THR A 65 -23.18 -53.60 43.64
N ILE A 66 -22.87 -52.87 44.72
CA ILE A 66 -22.66 -53.46 46.07
C ILE A 66 -23.88 -53.32 47.00
N ASP A 67 -24.64 -52.24 46.92
CA ASP A 67 -25.85 -51.97 47.72
C ASP A 67 -27.10 -52.61 47.05
N THR A 68 -27.13 -53.93 47.09
CA THR A 68 -28.18 -54.77 46.49
C THR A 68 -29.48 -54.79 47.30
N ASN A 69 -29.39 -54.63 48.63
CA ASN A 69 -30.50 -54.73 49.57
C ASN A 69 -31.07 -53.36 49.99
N GLN A 70 -30.37 -52.25 49.71
CA GLN A 70 -30.81 -50.87 50.01
C GLN A 70 -31.26 -50.69 51.47
N SER A 71 -30.50 -51.26 52.40
CA SER A 71 -30.92 -51.42 53.79
C SER A 71 -30.74 -50.15 54.65
N GLY A 72 -31.49 -50.02 55.77
CA GLY A 72 -31.33 -48.89 56.72
C GLY A 72 -32.43 -48.78 57.80
N LYS A 73 -32.12 -48.14 58.94
CA LYS A 73 -33.10 -47.88 60.05
C LYS A 73 -33.63 -46.45 60.02
N VAL A 74 -34.95 -46.28 60.21
CA VAL A 74 -35.57 -44.98 60.47
C VAL A 74 -35.81 -44.81 61.98
N SER A 75 -35.16 -43.84 62.62
CA SER A 75 -35.45 -43.44 64.01
C SER A 75 -35.28 -41.92 64.17
N GLY A 76 -36.36 -41.22 64.52
CA GLY A 76 -36.37 -39.76 64.67
C GLY A 76 -36.25 -39.02 63.33
N THR A 77 -36.48 -37.71 63.32
CA THR A 77 -36.53 -36.83 62.14
C THR A 77 -35.20 -36.69 61.36
N LYS A 78 -34.21 -37.55 61.60
CA LYS A 78 -32.95 -37.67 60.84
C LYS A 78 -32.68 -39.16 60.55
N LEU A 79 -32.55 -39.52 59.29
CA LEU A 79 -32.09 -40.85 58.85
C LEU A 79 -30.65 -41.05 59.30
N LYS A 80 -30.38 -42.04 60.16
CA LYS A 80 -29.03 -42.57 60.36
C LYS A 80 -28.91 -43.84 59.51
N ASN A 81 -27.88 -43.90 58.67
CA ASN A 81 -27.41 -45.13 57.99
C ASN A 81 -28.39 -45.67 56.94
N LYS A 82 -29.00 -44.78 56.14
CA LYS A 82 -29.79 -45.14 54.96
C LYS A 82 -28.85 -45.61 53.86
N ASN A 83 -29.11 -46.78 53.28
CA ASN A 83 -28.28 -47.44 52.25
C ASN A 83 -26.88 -47.80 52.79
N ALA A 84 -26.82 -48.23 54.06
CA ALA A 84 -25.59 -48.79 54.61
C ALA A 84 -25.43 -50.24 54.16
N LEU A 85 -24.18 -50.63 53.88
CA LEU A 85 -23.86 -51.99 53.46
C LEU A 85 -24.15 -52.99 54.58
N ASP A 86 -24.82 -54.09 54.24
CA ASP A 86 -25.04 -55.19 55.18
C ASP A 86 -23.89 -56.21 55.18
N LYS A 87 -23.94 -57.17 56.11
CA LYS A 87 -22.87 -58.18 56.28
C LYS A 87 -22.65 -59.07 55.05
N LYS A 88 -23.67 -59.34 54.24
CA LYS A 88 -23.55 -60.16 53.04
C LYS A 88 -22.95 -59.35 51.89
N GLU A 89 -23.34 -58.08 51.79
CA GLU A 89 -22.79 -57.13 50.81
C GLU A 89 -21.31 -56.87 51.09
N LEU A 90 -20.95 -56.66 52.35
CA LEU A 90 -19.55 -56.53 52.78
C LEU A 90 -18.75 -57.81 52.51
N ALA A 91 -19.30 -58.99 52.80
CA ALA A 91 -18.61 -60.27 52.52
C ALA A 91 -18.40 -60.51 51.02
N ALA A 92 -19.41 -60.24 50.18
CA ALA A 92 -19.27 -60.37 48.73
C ALA A 92 -18.29 -59.35 48.13
N MET A 93 -18.16 -58.18 48.76
CA MET A 93 -17.17 -57.19 48.39
C MET A 93 -15.76 -57.61 48.82
N GLU A 94 -15.62 -58.17 50.02
CA GLU A 94 -14.36 -58.69 50.55
C GLU A 94 -13.84 -59.84 49.70
N ASP A 95 -14.67 -60.82 49.34
CA ASP A 95 -14.28 -61.92 48.44
C ASP A 95 -13.74 -61.39 47.10
N ARG A 96 -14.33 -60.30 46.58
CA ARG A 96 -13.87 -59.68 45.33
C ARG A 96 -12.61 -58.85 45.53
N ILE A 97 -12.44 -58.18 46.67
CA ILE A 97 -11.20 -57.48 47.03
C ILE A 97 -10.05 -58.48 47.17
N GLU A 98 -10.29 -59.60 47.86
CA GLU A 98 -9.33 -60.70 48.04
C GLU A 98 -8.81 -61.22 46.69
N MET A 99 -9.67 -61.32 45.66
CA MET A 99 -9.23 -61.68 44.30
C MET A 99 -8.21 -60.70 43.71
N TYR A 100 -8.41 -59.40 43.92
CA TYR A 100 -7.46 -58.37 43.46
C TYR A 100 -6.21 -58.30 44.36
N GLU A 101 -6.32 -58.64 45.64
CA GLU A 101 -5.16 -58.82 46.54
C GLU A 101 -4.28 -59.99 46.07
N ILE A 102 -4.89 -61.13 45.75
CA ILE A 102 -4.22 -62.30 45.17
C ILE A 102 -3.56 -61.93 43.83
N LEU A 103 -4.24 -61.17 42.96
CA LEU A 103 -3.64 -60.66 41.73
C LEU A 103 -2.43 -59.76 42.02
N ASN A 104 -2.54 -58.82 42.96
CA ASN A 104 -1.45 -57.92 43.34
C ASN A 104 -0.26 -58.69 43.92
N GLU A 105 -0.51 -59.69 44.76
CA GLU A 105 0.53 -60.56 45.31
C GLU A 105 1.19 -61.39 44.21
N PHE A 106 0.41 -62.05 43.36
CA PHE A 106 0.90 -62.84 42.23
C PHE A 106 1.79 -62.01 41.30
N THR A 107 1.27 -60.86 40.86
CA THR A 107 2.00 -59.95 39.97
C THR A 107 3.25 -59.39 40.64
N SER A 108 3.24 -59.12 41.95
CA SER A 108 4.43 -58.65 42.68
C SER A 108 5.62 -59.61 42.62
N GLN A 109 5.37 -60.91 42.45
CA GLN A 109 6.40 -61.96 42.37
C GLN A 109 6.96 -62.14 40.95
N LEU A 110 6.30 -61.58 39.92
CA LEU A 110 6.77 -61.66 38.54
C LEU A 110 8.07 -60.88 38.34
N THR A 111 8.97 -61.46 37.54
CA THR A 111 10.25 -60.88 37.16
C THR A 111 10.31 -60.80 35.64
N ALA A 112 10.64 -59.62 35.11
CA ALA A 112 10.79 -59.45 33.67
C ALA A 112 11.94 -60.30 33.14
N PRO A 113 11.81 -60.91 31.94
CA PRO A 113 12.92 -61.57 31.27
C PRO A 113 14.09 -60.61 31.01
N SER A 114 15.33 -61.13 30.97
CA SER A 114 16.54 -60.32 30.75
C SER A 114 16.62 -59.64 29.39
N VAL A 115 15.81 -60.09 28.42
CA VAL A 115 15.72 -59.53 27.07
C VAL A 115 14.89 -58.25 27.01
N VAL A 116 14.16 -57.91 28.10
CA VAL A 116 13.36 -56.69 28.21
C VAL A 116 14.13 -55.66 29.03
N GLY A 117 14.43 -54.51 28.42
CA GLY A 117 15.09 -53.38 29.07
C GLY A 117 14.23 -52.67 30.11
N ASP A 118 12.93 -52.45 29.81
CA ASP A 118 11.97 -51.81 30.72
C ASP A 118 11.13 -52.83 31.51
N GLY A 119 11.79 -53.53 32.43
CA GLY A 119 11.12 -54.53 33.26
C GLY A 119 9.98 -54.00 34.14
N ALA A 120 9.99 -52.71 34.48
CA ALA A 120 8.95 -52.09 35.30
C ALA A 120 7.64 -51.91 34.53
N ASN A 121 7.71 -51.35 33.31
CA ASN A 121 6.52 -51.20 32.47
C ASN A 121 6.06 -52.54 31.90
N TRP A 122 6.97 -53.46 31.56
CA TRP A 122 6.58 -54.82 31.16
C TRP A 122 5.73 -55.50 32.24
N LYS A 123 6.17 -55.40 33.50
CA LYS A 123 5.43 -55.96 34.64
C LYS A 123 4.06 -55.32 34.78
N LYS A 124 3.96 -54.01 34.52
CA LYS A 124 2.67 -53.30 34.50
C LYS A 124 1.76 -53.84 33.38
N SER A 125 2.26 -54.00 32.15
CA SER A 125 1.49 -54.57 31.03
C SER A 125 1.02 -56.00 31.30
N VAL A 126 1.86 -56.84 31.89
CA VAL A 126 1.47 -58.20 32.32
C VAL A 126 0.42 -58.15 33.42
N SER A 127 0.56 -57.25 34.39
CA SER A 127 -0.42 -57.07 35.47
C SER A 127 -1.77 -56.58 34.94
N GLU A 128 -1.79 -55.69 33.96
CA GLU A 128 -2.99 -55.22 33.28
C GLU A 128 -3.66 -56.36 32.48
N GLY A 129 -2.86 -57.15 31.76
CA GLY A 129 -3.34 -58.32 31.02
C GLY A 129 -3.96 -59.39 31.93
N LEU A 130 -3.33 -59.68 33.07
CA LEU A 130 -3.88 -60.59 34.09
C LEU A 130 -5.11 -59.98 34.79
N GLY A 131 -5.09 -58.68 35.06
CA GLY A 131 -6.21 -57.95 35.64
C GLY A 131 -7.48 -58.01 34.78
N ALA A 132 -7.32 -57.98 33.46
CA ALA A 132 -8.44 -58.11 32.52
C ALA A 132 -9.14 -59.49 32.59
N LEU A 133 -8.53 -60.50 33.22
CA LEU A 133 -9.12 -61.83 33.40
C LEU A 133 -9.97 -61.95 34.67
N ILE A 134 -9.81 -61.06 35.65
CA ILE A 134 -10.46 -61.18 36.97
C ILE A 134 -11.98 -61.10 36.85
N GLU A 135 -12.51 -60.12 36.14
CA GLU A 135 -13.96 -59.96 35.98
C GLU A 135 -14.61 -61.11 35.18
N PRO A 136 -14.05 -61.56 34.04
CA PRO A 136 -14.47 -62.80 33.39
C PRO A 136 -14.45 -64.02 34.31
N TYR A 137 -13.40 -64.17 35.13
CA TYR A 137 -13.25 -65.29 36.06
C TYR A 137 -14.35 -65.29 37.14
N ILE A 138 -14.60 -64.14 37.78
CA ILE A 138 -15.68 -63.96 38.76
C ILE A 138 -17.04 -64.28 38.15
N LYS A 139 -17.32 -63.76 36.94
CA LYS A 139 -18.59 -64.00 36.24
C LYS A 139 -18.85 -65.47 35.94
N ASN A 140 -17.79 -66.26 35.75
CA ASN A 140 -17.86 -67.70 35.51
C ASN A 140 -17.92 -68.53 36.81
N GLY A 141 -18.05 -67.89 37.97
CA GLY A 141 -18.19 -68.55 39.27
C GLY A 141 -16.86 -68.92 39.94
N GLY A 142 -15.75 -68.29 39.54
CA GLY A 142 -14.45 -68.46 40.19
C GLY A 142 -14.43 -68.00 41.64
N THR A 143 -13.53 -68.58 42.44
CA THR A 143 -13.37 -68.33 43.89
C THR A 143 -11.95 -67.85 44.21
N PRO A 144 -11.71 -67.16 45.34
CA PRO A 144 -10.37 -66.72 45.70
C PRO A 144 -9.38 -67.87 45.83
N GLU A 145 -9.82 -69.03 46.33
CA GLU A 145 -9.01 -70.23 46.52
C GLU A 145 -8.41 -70.78 45.22
N ASP A 146 -9.19 -70.77 44.13
CA ASP A 146 -8.78 -71.32 42.83
C ASP A 146 -8.08 -70.29 41.92
N LEU A 147 -8.11 -69.00 42.28
CA LEU A 147 -7.56 -67.93 41.46
C LEU A 147 -6.04 -68.03 41.23
N PRO A 148 -5.18 -68.34 42.23
CA PRO A 148 -3.73 -68.44 42.02
C PRO A 148 -3.36 -69.47 40.94
N ALA A 149 -4.05 -70.61 40.91
CA ALA A 149 -3.83 -71.65 39.91
C ALA A 149 -4.26 -71.20 38.51
N TYR A 150 -5.40 -70.49 38.42
CA TYR A 150 -5.87 -69.91 37.17
C TYR A 150 -4.91 -68.83 36.64
N LEU A 151 -4.41 -67.93 37.49
CA LEU A 151 -3.42 -66.91 37.11
C LEU A 151 -2.11 -67.57 36.64
N ALA A 152 -1.63 -68.60 37.33
CA ALA A 152 -0.43 -69.35 36.94
C ALA A 152 -0.58 -70.06 35.59
N GLU A 153 -1.79 -70.50 35.22
CA GLU A 153 -2.08 -71.11 33.92
C GLU A 153 -2.06 -70.07 32.78
N GLN A 154 -2.57 -68.86 33.04
CA GLN A 154 -2.73 -67.81 32.01
C GLN A 154 -1.48 -66.92 31.87
N ALA A 155 -0.70 -66.76 32.94
CA ALA A 155 0.46 -65.86 32.98
C ALA A 155 1.50 -66.14 31.90
N PRO A 156 1.93 -67.39 31.60
CA PRO A 156 2.97 -67.64 30.59
C PRO A 156 2.64 -67.06 29.21
N LEU A 157 1.38 -67.12 28.78
CA LEU A 157 0.97 -66.56 27.49
C LEU A 157 0.95 -65.02 27.51
N ILE A 158 0.45 -64.42 28.60
CA ILE A 158 0.40 -62.96 28.75
C ILE A 158 1.82 -62.38 28.83
N GLU A 159 2.70 -63.03 29.58
CA GLU A 159 4.12 -62.70 29.69
C GLU A 159 4.82 -62.79 28.33
N ALA A 160 4.56 -63.85 27.56
CA ALA A 160 5.15 -64.04 26.23
C ALA A 160 4.69 -62.95 25.25
N LYS A 161 3.40 -62.60 25.25
CA LYS A 161 2.85 -61.51 24.41
C LYS A 161 3.40 -60.14 24.79
N ALA A 162 3.49 -59.84 26.09
CA ALA A 162 4.12 -58.61 26.57
C ALA A 162 5.62 -58.58 26.21
N THR A 163 6.32 -59.69 26.33
CA THR A 163 7.74 -59.79 25.97
C THR A 163 7.95 -59.48 24.49
N ALA A 164 7.11 -60.02 23.59
CA ALA A 164 7.18 -59.75 22.16
C ALA A 164 6.97 -58.27 21.83
N ASP A 165 5.97 -57.62 22.44
CA ASP A 165 5.68 -56.19 22.24
C ASP A 165 6.84 -55.29 22.70
N TYR A 166 7.42 -55.56 23.88
CA TYR A 166 8.56 -54.79 24.39
C TYR A 166 9.83 -55.03 23.56
N CYS A 167 10.13 -56.27 23.19
CA CYS A 167 11.26 -56.59 22.31
C CYS A 167 11.12 -55.85 20.97
N ALA A 168 9.90 -55.75 20.42
CA ALA A 168 9.65 -55.03 19.19
C ALA A 168 9.94 -53.53 19.36
N ASN A 169 9.33 -52.89 20.37
CA ASN A 169 9.48 -51.46 20.61
C ASN A 169 10.94 -51.06 20.92
N GLU A 170 11.65 -51.86 21.72
CA GLU A 170 13.05 -51.61 22.05
C GLU A 170 13.96 -51.76 20.84
N TYR A 171 13.80 -52.83 20.07
CA TYR A 171 14.62 -53.05 18.88
C TYR A 171 14.30 -52.04 17.77
N LEU A 172 13.03 -51.68 17.59
CA LEU A 172 12.63 -50.60 16.68
C LEU A 172 13.24 -49.26 17.10
N ALA A 173 13.31 -48.94 18.39
CA ALA A 173 13.97 -47.73 18.85
C ALA A 173 15.48 -47.73 18.53
N GLU A 174 16.12 -48.89 18.58
CA GLU A 174 17.53 -49.07 18.23
C GLU A 174 17.76 -48.91 16.72
N ILE A 175 17.09 -49.70 15.88
CA ILE A 175 17.36 -49.73 14.44
C ILE A 175 16.68 -48.58 13.68
N MET A 176 15.46 -48.19 14.07
CA MET A 176 14.70 -47.14 13.38
C MET A 176 15.13 -45.74 13.81
N GLY A 177 16.00 -45.61 14.81
CA GLY A 177 16.56 -44.32 15.22
C GLY A 177 17.27 -43.61 14.07
N ASP A 178 18.04 -44.33 13.27
CA ASP A 178 18.75 -43.77 12.12
C ASP A 178 17.86 -43.69 10.88
N VAL A 179 16.98 -44.69 10.66
CA VAL A 179 15.96 -44.66 9.59
C VAL A 179 15.03 -43.46 9.74
N ASN A 180 14.58 -43.14 10.96
CA ASN A 180 13.76 -41.97 11.24
C ASN A 180 14.50 -40.65 10.97
N LYS A 181 15.78 -40.56 11.37
CA LYS A 181 16.58 -39.34 11.10
C LYS A 181 16.78 -39.10 9.61
N GLU A 182 17.02 -40.16 8.85
CA GLU A 182 17.33 -40.05 7.43
C GLU A 182 16.07 -39.89 6.58
N TYR A 183 15.01 -40.67 6.89
CA TYR A 183 13.81 -40.79 6.04
C TYR A 183 12.53 -40.20 6.65
N GLY A 184 12.58 -39.68 7.89
CA GLY A 184 11.39 -39.19 8.60
C GLY A 184 10.36 -40.27 8.91
N TYR A 185 10.77 -41.54 8.84
CA TYR A 185 9.92 -42.70 9.03
C TYR A 185 9.71 -43.00 10.52
N THR A 186 8.46 -43.23 10.93
CA THR A 186 8.14 -43.61 12.31
C THR A 186 7.35 -44.91 12.36
N TYR A 187 7.75 -45.83 13.24
CA TYR A 187 7.05 -47.10 13.44
C TYR A 187 5.57 -46.91 13.78
N GLY A 188 5.26 -45.90 14.61
CA GLY A 188 3.87 -45.60 15.01
C GLY A 188 2.94 -45.28 13.84
N SER A 189 3.48 -44.92 12.68
CA SER A 189 2.72 -44.69 11.44
C SER A 189 2.78 -45.84 10.42
N ASP A 190 3.60 -46.87 10.65
CA ASP A 190 3.75 -48.01 9.75
C ASP A 190 2.73 -49.10 10.09
N GLN A 191 1.63 -49.12 9.32
CA GLN A 191 0.55 -50.07 9.52
C GLN A 191 0.94 -51.49 9.11
N THR A 192 1.88 -51.63 8.18
CA THR A 192 2.33 -52.91 7.65
C THR A 192 3.16 -53.67 8.69
N LEU A 193 4.18 -53.02 9.26
CA LEU A 193 5.05 -53.57 10.29
C LEU A 193 4.30 -53.81 11.60
N GLN A 194 3.46 -52.87 12.02
CA GLN A 194 2.55 -53.07 13.16
C GLN A 194 1.64 -54.28 12.92
N GLY A 195 1.12 -54.45 11.70
CA GLY A 195 0.29 -55.59 11.33
C GLY A 195 1.02 -56.92 11.49
N MET A 196 2.28 -57.01 11.04
CA MET A 196 3.09 -58.23 11.17
C MET A 196 3.42 -58.56 12.62
N ILE A 197 3.88 -57.58 13.42
CA ILE A 197 4.20 -57.79 14.84
C ILE A 197 2.95 -58.19 15.60
N ASN A 198 1.82 -57.52 15.37
CA ASN A 198 0.55 -57.89 15.97
C ASN A 198 0.08 -59.29 15.54
N SER A 199 0.30 -59.67 14.28
CA SER A 199 -0.03 -61.02 13.80
C SER A 199 0.79 -62.09 14.52
N TYR A 200 2.09 -61.84 14.73
CA TYR A 200 2.93 -62.70 15.55
C TYR A 200 2.39 -62.81 16.98
N ILE A 201 2.18 -61.68 17.67
CA ILE A 201 1.67 -61.64 19.05
C ILE A 201 0.31 -62.37 19.18
N GLN A 202 -0.59 -62.20 18.20
CA GLN A 202 -1.90 -62.84 18.20
C GLN A 202 -1.83 -64.35 17.91
N SER A 203 -0.87 -64.79 17.10
CA SER A 203 -0.67 -66.20 16.78
C SER A 203 -0.19 -67.04 17.97
N MET A 204 0.36 -66.39 19.01
CA MET A 204 0.82 -67.08 20.23
C MET A 204 -0.37 -67.69 20.99
N THR A 205 -0.33 -69.00 21.20
CA THR A 205 -1.36 -69.78 21.94
C THR A 205 -0.86 -70.36 23.26
N GLU A 206 0.46 -70.38 23.48
CA GLU A 206 1.10 -70.86 24.69
C GLU A 206 2.26 -69.93 25.09
N GLY A 207 2.80 -70.12 26.29
CA GLY A 207 4.01 -69.40 26.72
C GLY A 207 5.19 -69.74 25.81
N GLY A 208 6.18 -68.84 25.76
CA GLY A 208 7.36 -69.00 24.92
C GLY A 208 8.64 -68.62 25.65
N ASP A 209 9.75 -69.17 25.18
CA ASP A 209 11.08 -68.77 25.65
C ASP A 209 11.39 -67.34 25.19
N ALA A 210 11.87 -66.50 26.12
CA ALA A 210 12.04 -65.07 25.89
C ALA A 210 13.12 -64.74 24.85
N GLU A 211 14.21 -65.51 24.79
CA GLU A 211 15.26 -65.33 23.77
C GLU A 211 14.73 -65.69 22.38
N THR A 212 13.94 -66.76 22.28
CA THR A 212 13.29 -67.18 21.03
C THR A 212 12.28 -66.14 20.54
N ILE A 213 11.50 -65.55 21.46
CA ILE A 213 10.56 -64.46 21.16
C ILE A 213 11.31 -63.23 20.63
N GLN A 214 12.37 -62.81 21.32
CA GLN A 214 13.20 -61.67 20.91
C GLN A 214 13.77 -61.89 19.50
N GLN A 215 14.38 -63.05 19.24
CA GLN A 215 14.96 -63.39 17.92
C GLN A 215 13.92 -63.40 16.81
N THR A 216 12.71 -63.91 17.07
CA THR A 216 11.63 -63.94 16.08
C THR A 216 11.17 -62.52 15.74
N VAL A 217 10.94 -61.68 16.75
CA VAL A 217 10.54 -60.28 16.57
C VAL A 217 11.59 -59.48 15.82
N GLN A 218 12.86 -59.61 16.21
CA GLN A 218 13.99 -58.97 15.51
C GLN A 218 14.04 -59.43 14.06
N GLY A 219 13.91 -60.73 13.81
CA GLY A 219 13.92 -61.29 12.46
C GLY A 219 12.77 -60.81 11.57
N ILE A 220 11.56 -60.61 12.12
CA ILE A 220 10.41 -60.00 11.41
C ILE A 220 10.75 -58.56 11.01
N ILE A 221 11.29 -57.79 11.95
CA ILE A 221 11.63 -56.39 11.73
C ILE A 221 12.76 -56.28 10.70
N ASP A 222 13.83 -57.08 10.83
CA ASP A 222 14.96 -57.09 9.88
C ASP A 222 14.50 -57.50 8.48
N ALA A 223 13.64 -58.53 8.37
CA ALA A 223 13.06 -58.94 7.08
C ALA A 223 12.27 -57.81 6.42
N TYR A 224 11.50 -57.05 7.21
CA TYR A 224 10.74 -55.92 6.71
C TYR A 224 11.64 -54.76 6.29
N VAL A 225 12.65 -54.42 7.10
CA VAL A 225 13.60 -53.34 6.79
C VAL A 225 14.41 -53.66 5.53
N ALA A 226 14.77 -54.94 5.32
CA ALA A 226 15.43 -55.43 4.12
C ALA A 226 14.60 -55.21 2.84
N THR A 227 13.26 -55.19 2.92
CA THR A 227 12.41 -54.90 1.74
C THR A 227 12.63 -53.50 1.17
N ALA A 228 13.14 -52.56 1.97
CA ALA A 228 13.49 -51.21 1.55
C ALA A 228 14.98 -51.08 1.16
N GLY A 229 15.71 -52.20 1.05
CA GLY A 229 17.15 -52.22 0.80
C GLY A 229 17.97 -51.67 1.97
N LEU A 230 17.40 -51.70 3.18
CA LEU A 230 18.06 -51.30 4.43
C LEU A 230 18.34 -52.56 5.25
N GLY A 231 19.54 -52.74 5.79
CA GLY A 231 19.89 -53.92 6.59
C GLY A 231 20.19 -55.19 5.78
N ASP A 232 20.48 -56.27 6.50
CA ASP A 232 20.86 -57.58 5.93
C ASP A 232 19.63 -58.47 5.66
N GLU A 233 19.75 -59.43 4.74
CA GLU A 233 18.67 -60.40 4.47
C GLU A 233 18.38 -61.27 5.72
N SER A 234 17.13 -61.25 6.17
CA SER A 234 16.64 -62.12 7.24
C SER A 234 16.08 -63.42 6.67
N SER A 235 16.26 -64.53 7.38
CA SER A 235 15.69 -65.84 7.01
C SER A 235 14.21 -66.00 7.37
N VAL A 236 13.59 -64.98 7.97
CA VAL A 236 12.19 -64.99 8.37
C VAL A 236 11.28 -64.82 7.14
N ASP A 237 10.33 -65.75 6.96
CA ASP A 237 9.29 -65.61 5.95
C ASP A 237 8.18 -64.68 6.48
N MET A 238 8.13 -63.43 5.97
CA MET A 238 7.10 -62.47 6.34
C MET A 238 5.68 -62.95 6.02
N GLY A 239 5.52 -63.94 5.12
CA GLY A 239 4.23 -64.55 4.80
C GLY A 239 3.60 -65.25 6.01
N ASP A 240 4.41 -65.82 6.90
CA ASP A 240 3.94 -66.42 8.16
C ASP A 240 3.26 -65.39 9.09
N TYR A 241 3.54 -64.11 8.86
CA TYR A 241 3.02 -62.97 9.63
C TYR A 241 2.07 -62.09 8.81
N GLY A 242 1.53 -62.63 7.71
CA GLY A 242 0.47 -61.99 6.93
C GLY A 242 0.95 -60.97 5.89
N TYR A 243 2.25 -60.92 5.57
CA TYR A 243 2.78 -60.02 4.56
C TYR A 243 3.55 -60.76 3.45
N THR A 244 2.94 -60.87 2.27
CA THR A 244 3.54 -61.49 1.09
C THR A 244 3.41 -60.54 -0.11
N PRO A 245 4.36 -59.60 -0.30
CA PRO A 245 4.32 -58.70 -1.43
C PRO A 245 4.51 -59.46 -2.75
N THR A 246 3.74 -59.08 -3.75
CA THR A 246 3.94 -59.50 -5.15
C THR A 246 4.50 -58.32 -5.93
N ALA A 247 5.06 -58.54 -7.13
CA ALA A 247 5.54 -57.45 -7.98
C ALA A 247 4.48 -56.34 -8.23
N ASN A 248 3.18 -56.69 -8.22
CA ASN A 248 2.08 -55.75 -8.42
C ASN A 248 1.48 -55.19 -7.13
N SER A 249 1.98 -55.59 -5.96
CA SER A 249 1.54 -55.06 -4.68
C SER A 249 1.92 -53.58 -4.55
N PRO A 250 1.18 -52.75 -3.80
CA PRO A 250 1.63 -51.41 -3.45
C PRO A 250 2.96 -51.45 -2.69
N LEU A 251 3.75 -50.38 -2.79
CA LEU A 251 4.89 -50.18 -1.89
C LEU A 251 4.41 -50.17 -0.42
N ASN A 252 5.21 -50.76 0.46
CA ASN A 252 4.98 -50.62 1.91
C ASN A 252 5.40 -49.22 2.41
N ASP A 253 5.11 -48.92 3.67
CA ASP A 253 5.25 -47.58 4.21
C ASP A 253 6.73 -47.15 4.31
N LEU A 254 7.64 -48.08 4.63
CA LEU A 254 9.07 -47.82 4.67
C LEU A 254 9.65 -47.58 3.26
N GLN A 255 9.28 -48.40 2.27
CA GLN A 255 9.69 -48.23 0.87
C GLN A 255 9.23 -46.87 0.33
N LYS A 256 8.00 -46.45 0.63
CA LYS A 256 7.50 -45.11 0.25
C LYS A 256 8.31 -44.00 0.90
N ALA A 257 8.65 -44.13 2.19
CA ALA A 257 9.46 -43.13 2.88
C ALA A 257 10.85 -42.99 2.23
N VAL A 258 11.52 -44.10 1.94
CA VAL A 258 12.84 -44.11 1.28
C VAL A 258 12.80 -43.43 -0.08
N ILE A 259 11.86 -43.81 -0.95
CA ILE A 259 11.74 -43.18 -2.28
C ILE A 259 11.36 -41.70 -2.15
N LYS A 260 10.44 -41.35 -1.24
CA LYS A 260 9.99 -39.97 -1.03
C LYS A 260 11.14 -39.07 -0.62
N THR A 261 11.95 -39.46 0.36
CA THR A 261 13.09 -38.67 0.81
C THR A 261 14.10 -38.46 -0.31
N LYS A 262 14.42 -39.52 -1.07
CA LYS A 262 15.33 -39.41 -2.22
C LYS A 262 14.78 -38.47 -3.30
N LEU A 263 13.49 -38.59 -3.62
CA LEU A 263 12.83 -37.69 -4.56
C LEU A 263 12.87 -36.24 -4.06
N GLN A 264 12.53 -36.00 -2.79
CA GLN A 264 12.55 -34.66 -2.19
C GLN A 264 13.95 -34.05 -2.26
N GLN A 265 15.00 -34.79 -1.91
CA GLN A 265 16.38 -34.31 -1.99
C GLN A 265 16.80 -33.97 -3.43
N ASN A 266 16.42 -34.79 -4.41
CA ASN A 266 16.75 -34.55 -5.81
C ASN A 266 15.96 -33.38 -6.41
N VAL A 267 14.67 -33.28 -6.11
CA VAL A 267 13.77 -32.24 -6.62
C VAL A 267 14.10 -30.88 -5.98
N GLN A 268 14.49 -30.84 -4.70
CA GLN A 268 15.00 -29.62 -4.05
C GLN A 268 16.25 -29.03 -4.70
N ALA A 269 16.98 -29.82 -5.49
CA ALA A 269 18.15 -29.36 -6.23
C ALA A 269 17.80 -28.72 -7.58
N LEU A 270 16.52 -28.72 -7.99
CA LEU A 270 16.05 -28.03 -9.19
C LEU A 270 15.98 -26.52 -8.95
N ASP A 271 16.40 -25.72 -9.94
CA ASP A 271 16.52 -24.26 -9.80
C ASP A 271 15.17 -23.55 -9.55
N ASP A 272 14.06 -24.17 -9.94
CA ASP A 272 12.69 -23.65 -9.89
C ASP A 272 11.83 -24.27 -8.77
N TYR A 273 12.40 -25.17 -7.97
CA TYR A 273 11.67 -25.89 -6.92
C TYR A 273 11.01 -24.96 -5.90
N GLU A 274 11.74 -23.98 -5.36
CA GLU A 274 11.20 -23.09 -4.31
C GLU A 274 10.00 -22.26 -4.82
N THR A 275 9.97 -21.94 -6.12
CA THR A 275 8.87 -21.19 -6.74
C THR A 275 7.65 -22.07 -7.01
N HIS A 276 7.85 -23.37 -7.30
CA HIS A 276 6.78 -24.30 -7.68
C HIS A 276 6.64 -25.49 -6.73
N LYS A 277 7.00 -25.30 -5.45
CA LYS A 277 7.10 -26.35 -4.44
C LYS A 277 5.85 -27.23 -4.35
N ASP A 278 4.67 -26.60 -4.32
CA ASP A 278 3.39 -27.31 -4.18
C ASP A 278 3.12 -28.23 -5.38
N LEU A 279 3.45 -27.80 -6.61
CA LEU A 279 3.31 -28.62 -7.82
C LEU A 279 4.22 -29.84 -7.76
N TYR A 280 5.48 -29.65 -7.36
CA TYR A 280 6.43 -30.74 -7.20
C TYR A 280 6.03 -31.73 -6.09
N GLU A 281 5.56 -31.23 -4.95
CA GLU A 281 5.11 -32.08 -3.84
C GLU A 281 3.88 -32.92 -4.20
N GLU A 282 2.89 -32.32 -4.88
CA GLU A 282 1.71 -33.03 -5.36
C GLU A 282 2.09 -34.09 -6.41
N ALA A 283 2.96 -33.75 -7.35
CA ALA A 283 3.43 -34.68 -8.38
C ALA A 283 4.24 -35.84 -7.80
N MET A 284 5.12 -35.59 -6.83
CA MET A 284 5.86 -36.65 -6.13
C MET A 284 4.91 -37.61 -5.41
N ASN A 285 3.92 -37.10 -4.67
CA ASN A 285 2.95 -37.94 -3.97
C ASN A 285 2.08 -38.75 -4.96
N THR A 286 1.68 -38.14 -6.07
CA THR A 286 0.94 -38.81 -7.14
C THR A 286 1.77 -39.94 -7.75
N TYR A 287 3.03 -39.66 -8.11
CA TYR A 287 3.97 -40.65 -8.65
C TYR A 287 4.20 -41.80 -7.66
N LEU A 288 4.49 -41.52 -6.39
CA LEU A 288 4.64 -42.53 -5.34
C LEU A 288 3.41 -43.45 -5.21
N GLY A 289 2.20 -42.91 -5.40
CA GLY A 289 0.95 -43.69 -5.38
C GLY A 289 0.81 -44.65 -6.57
N THR A 290 1.49 -44.39 -7.69
CA THR A 290 1.47 -45.26 -8.86
C THR A 290 2.41 -46.45 -8.74
N LEU A 291 3.53 -46.29 -8.01
CA LEU A 291 4.59 -47.28 -7.88
C LEU A 291 4.10 -48.58 -7.22
N LYS A 292 4.66 -49.68 -7.72
CA LYS A 292 4.44 -51.05 -7.21
C LYS A 292 5.73 -51.57 -6.58
N PHE A 293 5.58 -52.62 -5.79
CA PHE A 293 6.69 -53.32 -5.14
C PHE A 293 7.77 -53.75 -6.13
N GLY A 294 7.39 -54.23 -7.32
CA GLY A 294 8.33 -54.60 -8.37
C GLY A 294 9.14 -53.43 -8.94
N ASP A 295 8.66 -52.19 -8.80
CA ASP A 295 9.34 -50.98 -9.28
C ASP A 295 10.40 -50.48 -8.29
N PHE A 296 10.38 -50.96 -7.04
CA PHE A 296 11.17 -50.38 -5.95
C PHE A 296 12.67 -50.36 -6.25
N GLU A 297 13.26 -51.49 -6.68
CA GLU A 297 14.71 -51.59 -6.91
C GLU A 297 15.20 -50.62 -8.00
N GLU A 298 14.45 -50.53 -9.09
CA GLU A 298 14.75 -49.64 -10.22
C GLU A 298 14.63 -48.17 -9.79
N VAL A 299 13.50 -47.79 -9.17
CA VAL A 299 13.25 -46.41 -8.74
C VAL A 299 14.21 -46.01 -7.61
N ASN A 300 14.54 -46.91 -6.67
CA ASN A 300 15.46 -46.62 -5.57
C ASN A 300 16.89 -46.31 -6.06
N SER A 301 17.27 -46.89 -7.20
CA SER A 301 18.58 -46.70 -7.83
C SER A 301 18.66 -45.40 -8.66
N ASN A 302 17.55 -44.97 -9.28
CA ASN A 302 17.48 -43.75 -10.08
C ASN A 302 16.15 -42.99 -9.88
N ALA A 303 15.94 -42.50 -8.66
CA ALA A 303 14.66 -41.91 -8.27
C ALA A 303 14.28 -40.70 -9.13
N ILE A 304 15.23 -39.78 -9.38
CA ILE A 304 14.96 -38.58 -10.17
C ILE A 304 14.68 -38.91 -11.63
N GLY A 305 15.49 -39.76 -12.28
CA GLY A 305 15.26 -40.09 -13.69
C GLY A 305 13.96 -40.87 -13.91
N ALA A 306 13.57 -41.73 -12.97
CA ALA A 306 12.30 -42.43 -13.02
C ALA A 306 11.11 -41.47 -12.81
N PHE A 307 11.26 -40.47 -11.94
CA PHE A 307 10.27 -39.42 -11.74
C PHE A 307 10.16 -38.50 -12.97
N GLU A 308 11.28 -38.05 -13.55
CA GLU A 308 11.31 -37.22 -14.76
C GLU A 308 10.63 -37.89 -15.96
N ALA A 309 10.72 -39.22 -16.06
CA ALA A 309 10.05 -40.00 -17.10
C ALA A 309 8.53 -40.14 -16.89
N SER A 310 8.05 -39.89 -15.66
CA SER A 310 6.65 -40.07 -15.28
C SER A 310 5.73 -38.97 -15.83
N ASP A 311 4.45 -39.31 -16.00
CA ASP A 311 3.43 -38.34 -16.42
C ASP A 311 3.20 -37.25 -15.36
N ALA A 312 3.43 -37.57 -14.08
CA ALA A 312 3.31 -36.61 -12.98
C ALA A 312 4.33 -35.47 -13.10
N TYR A 313 5.61 -35.79 -13.35
CA TYR A 313 6.64 -34.77 -13.57
C TYR A 313 6.42 -33.98 -14.85
N LYS A 314 6.08 -34.66 -15.97
CA LYS A 314 5.73 -33.98 -17.22
C LYS A 314 4.57 -33.00 -17.01
N GLY A 315 3.58 -33.36 -16.17
CA GLY A 315 2.52 -32.46 -15.76
C GLY A 315 3.04 -31.19 -15.08
N VAL A 316 4.02 -31.29 -14.17
CA VAL A 316 4.66 -30.12 -13.54
C VAL A 316 5.34 -29.23 -14.58
N VAL A 317 6.16 -29.81 -15.47
CA VAL A 317 6.84 -29.06 -16.53
C VAL A 317 5.84 -28.31 -17.42
N LYS A 318 4.72 -28.96 -17.77
CA LYS A 318 3.65 -28.33 -18.56
C LYS A 318 2.92 -27.23 -17.81
N ALA A 319 2.69 -27.39 -16.50
CA ALA A 319 2.07 -26.37 -15.67
C ALA A 319 2.97 -25.13 -15.55
N ILE A 320 4.26 -25.30 -15.32
CA ILE A 320 5.25 -24.21 -15.27
C ILE A 320 5.32 -23.49 -16.62
N ALA A 321 5.46 -24.23 -17.73
CA ALA A 321 5.46 -23.64 -19.05
C ALA A 321 4.16 -22.88 -19.38
N THR A 322 3.03 -23.31 -18.81
CA THR A 322 1.76 -22.58 -18.94
C THR A 322 1.80 -21.24 -18.17
N GLU A 323 2.40 -21.20 -16.98
CA GLU A 323 2.61 -19.94 -16.25
C GLU A 323 3.46 -18.96 -17.05
N ASP A 324 4.57 -19.45 -17.61
CA ASP A 324 5.47 -18.64 -18.42
C ASP A 324 4.75 -18.02 -19.63
N ILE A 325 3.86 -18.76 -20.28
CA ILE A 325 3.05 -18.25 -21.41
C ILE A 325 2.12 -17.12 -20.98
N PHE A 326 1.54 -17.17 -19.78
CA PHE A 326 0.62 -16.13 -19.30
C PHE A 326 1.28 -14.77 -19.02
N GLY A 327 2.62 -14.74 -18.91
CA GLY A 327 3.45 -13.52 -18.84
C GLY A 327 4.28 -13.26 -20.09
N SER A 328 4.02 -13.96 -21.19
CA SER A 328 4.85 -13.92 -22.40
C SER A 328 4.44 -12.81 -23.39
N GLU A 329 5.43 -12.29 -24.14
CA GLU A 329 5.17 -11.36 -25.23
C GLU A 329 4.41 -12.03 -26.39
N GLU A 330 4.53 -13.35 -26.56
CA GLU A 330 3.76 -14.13 -27.53
C GLU A 330 2.26 -14.07 -27.22
N LEU A 331 1.85 -14.38 -25.99
CA LEU A 331 0.44 -14.30 -25.59
C LEU A 331 -0.06 -12.85 -25.66
N LYS A 332 0.75 -11.88 -25.19
CA LYS A 332 0.40 -10.46 -25.29
C LYS A 332 0.15 -10.06 -26.74
N SER A 333 1.05 -10.41 -27.66
CA SER A 333 0.90 -10.10 -29.09
C SER A 333 -0.34 -10.77 -29.70
N ALA A 334 -0.63 -12.01 -29.32
CA ALA A 334 -1.81 -12.72 -29.77
C ALA A 334 -3.10 -12.05 -29.27
N LEU A 335 -3.17 -11.68 -27.98
CA LEU A 335 -4.29 -10.94 -27.39
C LEU A 335 -4.45 -9.55 -28.01
N ALA A 336 -3.35 -8.84 -28.27
CA ALA A 336 -3.37 -7.52 -28.90
C ALA A 336 -3.93 -7.57 -30.31
N SER A 337 -3.48 -8.56 -31.10
CA SER A 337 -3.98 -8.78 -32.46
C SER A 337 -5.43 -9.26 -32.49
N ALA A 338 -5.85 -10.01 -31.48
CA ALA A 338 -7.15 -10.68 -31.48
C ALA A 338 -8.25 -9.88 -30.79
N ILE A 339 -7.90 -8.99 -29.86
CA ILE A 339 -8.80 -8.19 -29.03
C ILE A 339 -8.38 -6.70 -29.10
N SER A 340 -7.38 -6.25 -28.33
CA SER A 340 -6.82 -4.89 -28.39
C SER A 340 -5.49 -4.80 -27.65
N GLU A 341 -4.65 -3.82 -28.01
CA GLU A 341 -3.36 -3.58 -27.33
C GLU A 341 -3.55 -3.31 -25.83
N SER A 342 -4.52 -2.45 -25.46
CA SER A 342 -4.77 -2.13 -24.05
C SER A 342 -5.30 -3.29 -23.23
N PHE A 343 -6.08 -4.20 -23.84
CA PHE A 343 -6.49 -5.43 -23.17
C PHE A 343 -5.31 -6.35 -22.93
N ALA A 344 -4.44 -6.50 -23.92
CA ALA A 344 -3.22 -7.28 -23.79
C ALA A 344 -2.28 -6.69 -22.72
N GLU A 345 -2.08 -5.38 -22.70
CA GLU A 345 -1.30 -4.70 -21.65
C GLU A 345 -1.90 -4.91 -20.26
N ARG A 346 -3.23 -4.83 -20.12
CA ARG A 346 -3.93 -5.10 -18.87
C ARG A 346 -3.68 -6.54 -18.41
N LEU A 347 -3.89 -7.53 -19.28
CA LEU A 347 -3.68 -8.94 -18.92
C LEU A 347 -2.23 -9.26 -18.60
N ASN A 348 -1.29 -8.68 -19.33
CA ASN A 348 0.14 -8.89 -19.11
C ASN A 348 0.65 -8.21 -17.83
N GLY A 349 -0.08 -7.21 -17.31
CA GLY A 349 0.26 -6.48 -16.10
C GLY A 349 -0.44 -6.95 -14.82
N ILE A 350 -1.34 -7.94 -14.90
CA ILE A 350 -2.11 -8.45 -13.76
C ILE A 350 -1.27 -9.39 -12.91
N MET A 351 -1.19 -9.12 -11.61
CA MET A 351 -0.61 -10.06 -10.64
C MET A 351 -1.65 -11.11 -10.22
N PRO A 352 -1.23 -12.33 -9.85
CA PRO A 352 -2.12 -13.35 -9.32
C PRO A 352 -2.99 -12.81 -8.17
N GLY A 353 -4.31 -13.05 -8.21
CA GLY A 353 -5.26 -12.58 -7.21
C GLY A 353 -5.84 -11.19 -7.45
N GLU A 354 -5.36 -10.43 -8.44
CA GLU A 354 -5.93 -9.11 -8.77
C GLU A 354 -7.22 -9.20 -9.61
N LEU A 355 -7.40 -10.29 -10.35
CA LEU A 355 -8.56 -10.50 -11.23
C LEU A 355 -8.96 -11.98 -11.28
N GLU A 356 -10.11 -12.28 -10.65
CA GLU A 356 -10.63 -13.65 -10.54
C GLU A 356 -10.80 -14.35 -11.90
N ALA A 357 -11.20 -13.64 -12.94
CA ALA A 357 -11.35 -14.19 -14.30
C ALA A 357 -9.99 -14.63 -14.90
N TYR A 358 -8.93 -13.88 -14.63
CA TYR A 358 -7.57 -14.24 -15.05
C TYR A 358 -7.05 -15.45 -14.28
N ASP A 359 -7.21 -15.45 -12.95
CA ASP A 359 -6.78 -16.56 -12.10
C ASP A 359 -7.50 -17.88 -12.48
N LYS A 360 -8.80 -17.81 -12.77
CA LYS A 360 -9.59 -18.95 -13.25
C LYS A 360 -9.09 -19.46 -14.60
N LEU A 361 -8.85 -18.55 -15.54
CA LEU A 361 -8.36 -18.91 -16.87
C LEU A 361 -6.97 -19.58 -16.80
N LEU A 362 -6.07 -19.04 -15.98
CA LEU A 362 -4.75 -19.64 -15.75
C LEU A 362 -4.85 -21.01 -15.06
N ALA A 363 -5.67 -21.14 -14.03
CA ALA A 363 -5.86 -22.42 -13.34
C ALA A 363 -6.45 -23.51 -14.26
N GLU A 364 -7.42 -23.14 -15.10
CA GLU A 364 -7.99 -24.05 -16.09
C GLU A 364 -6.96 -24.42 -17.17
N ALA A 365 -6.19 -23.46 -17.66
CA ALA A 365 -5.10 -23.69 -18.60
C ALA A 365 -4.08 -24.69 -18.04
N LYS A 366 -3.63 -24.51 -16.79
CA LYS A 366 -2.70 -25.43 -16.11
C LYS A 366 -3.26 -26.84 -16.04
N THR A 367 -4.51 -26.97 -15.59
CA THR A 367 -5.17 -28.28 -15.45
C THR A 367 -5.26 -28.99 -16.80
N LYS A 368 -5.64 -28.27 -17.86
CA LYS A 368 -5.71 -28.80 -19.22
C LYS A 368 -4.34 -29.19 -19.77
N ALA A 369 -3.32 -28.37 -19.54
CA ALA A 369 -1.94 -28.66 -19.92
C ALA A 369 -1.40 -29.91 -19.20
N GLN A 370 -1.64 -30.04 -17.89
CA GLN A 370 -1.26 -31.21 -17.11
C GLN A 370 -1.90 -32.51 -17.63
N ASN A 371 -3.14 -32.42 -18.10
CA ASN A 371 -3.87 -33.56 -18.69
C ASN A 371 -3.51 -33.84 -20.16
N GLY A 372 -2.66 -33.01 -20.78
CA GLY A 372 -2.22 -33.15 -22.16
C GLY A 372 -3.22 -32.66 -23.22
N ASP A 373 -4.23 -31.85 -22.84
CA ASP A 373 -5.23 -31.31 -23.77
C ASP A 373 -4.59 -30.46 -24.89
N PHE A 374 -3.44 -29.85 -24.59
CA PHE A 374 -2.69 -29.00 -25.52
C PHE A 374 -1.48 -29.72 -26.12
N ASP A 375 -1.35 -31.04 -25.97
CA ASP A 375 -0.15 -31.72 -26.43
C ASP A 375 -0.09 -31.87 -27.95
N THR A 376 1.13 -31.80 -28.49
CA THR A 376 1.49 -32.29 -29.82
C THR A 376 2.69 -33.20 -29.68
N ALA A 377 2.53 -34.48 -30.03
CA ALA A 377 3.55 -35.52 -29.86
C ALA A 377 4.03 -35.74 -28.39
N GLY A 378 3.16 -35.44 -27.41
CA GLY A 378 3.43 -35.64 -25.97
C GLY A 378 4.04 -34.44 -25.25
N GLU A 379 4.42 -33.40 -25.99
CA GLU A 379 4.96 -32.13 -25.49
C GLU A 379 3.89 -31.04 -25.58
N LEU A 380 3.99 -30.02 -24.70
CA LEU A 380 3.07 -28.88 -24.70
C LEU A 380 3.18 -28.10 -26.01
N ASP A 381 2.09 -28.00 -26.75
CA ASP A 381 1.97 -27.13 -27.92
C ASP A 381 1.54 -25.73 -27.46
N THR A 382 2.51 -24.83 -27.32
CA THR A 382 2.27 -23.47 -26.83
C THR A 382 1.33 -22.68 -27.73
N GLN A 383 1.29 -22.97 -29.05
CA GLN A 383 0.37 -22.29 -29.95
C GLN A 383 -1.08 -22.74 -29.71
N LYS A 384 -1.33 -24.04 -29.51
CA LYS A 384 -2.67 -24.53 -29.14
C LYS A 384 -3.15 -23.92 -27.83
N LEU A 385 -2.25 -23.81 -26.84
CA LEU A 385 -2.54 -23.15 -25.57
C LEU A 385 -2.91 -21.67 -25.80
N ILE A 386 -2.09 -20.90 -26.52
CA ILE A 386 -2.34 -19.49 -26.82
C ILE A 386 -3.67 -19.31 -27.56
N ASP A 387 -3.93 -20.11 -28.59
CA ASP A 387 -5.16 -20.05 -29.37
C ASP A 387 -6.40 -20.29 -28.48
N TRP A 388 -6.31 -21.28 -27.58
CA TRP A 388 -7.37 -21.57 -26.61
C TRP A 388 -7.55 -20.44 -25.60
N VAL A 389 -6.46 -19.88 -25.04
CA VAL A 389 -6.52 -18.75 -24.10
C VAL A 389 -7.17 -17.54 -24.75
N VAL A 390 -6.80 -17.22 -25.99
CA VAL A 390 -7.41 -16.13 -26.77
C VAL A 390 -8.89 -16.38 -27.01
N GLU A 391 -9.29 -17.60 -27.35
CA GLU A 391 -10.70 -17.97 -27.54
C GLU A 391 -11.51 -17.81 -26.24
N GLN A 392 -10.96 -18.25 -25.10
CA GLN A 392 -11.62 -18.08 -23.80
C GLN A 392 -11.70 -16.61 -23.37
N ALA A 393 -10.64 -15.84 -23.59
CA ALA A 393 -10.61 -14.42 -23.29
C ALA A 393 -11.64 -13.64 -24.14
N LYS A 394 -11.79 -13.99 -25.43
CA LYS A 394 -12.84 -13.43 -26.29
C LYS A 394 -14.24 -13.79 -25.83
N SER A 395 -14.47 -15.06 -25.52
CA SER A 395 -15.79 -15.57 -25.14
C SER A 395 -16.27 -15.00 -23.81
N ASN A 396 -15.34 -14.71 -22.88
CA ASN A 396 -15.63 -14.24 -21.53
C ASN A 396 -15.12 -12.82 -21.26
N LEU A 397 -14.97 -12.00 -22.31
CA LEU A 397 -14.28 -10.71 -22.28
C LEU A 397 -14.82 -9.74 -21.21
N ALA A 398 -16.13 -9.78 -20.95
CA ALA A 398 -16.77 -8.94 -19.94
C ALA A 398 -16.31 -9.26 -18.51
N GLU A 399 -15.92 -10.49 -18.21
CA GLU A 399 -15.48 -10.92 -16.87
C GLU A 399 -14.11 -10.32 -16.51
N PHE A 400 -13.33 -9.93 -17.51
CA PHE A 400 -12.03 -9.28 -17.31
C PHE A 400 -12.13 -7.79 -16.94
N TYR A 401 -13.34 -7.22 -16.99
CA TYR A 401 -13.64 -5.83 -16.66
C TYR A 401 -14.72 -5.73 -15.56
N PRO A 402 -14.37 -6.00 -14.29
CA PRO A 402 -15.34 -6.02 -13.18
C PRO A 402 -16.07 -4.67 -12.96
N ASN A 403 -15.47 -3.55 -13.39
CA ASN A 403 -16.06 -2.20 -13.32
C ASN A 403 -16.64 -1.71 -14.66
N GLY A 404 -16.67 -2.54 -15.70
CA GLY A 404 -17.10 -2.18 -17.06
C GLY A 404 -16.10 -1.27 -17.79
N PHE A 405 -16.56 -0.58 -18.85
CA PHE A 405 -15.70 0.18 -19.77
C PHE A 405 -15.25 1.56 -19.29
N GLY A 406 -15.52 1.96 -18.03
CA GLY A 406 -15.30 3.34 -17.57
C GLY A 406 -13.84 3.81 -17.68
N ASP A 407 -12.90 2.90 -17.42
CA ASP A 407 -11.46 3.20 -17.36
C ASP A 407 -10.75 3.02 -18.71
N MET A 408 -11.48 2.59 -19.74
CA MET A 408 -10.92 2.24 -21.05
C MET A 408 -10.78 3.49 -21.94
N PRO A 409 -9.72 3.62 -22.76
CA PRO A 409 -9.65 4.63 -23.82
C PRO A 409 -10.82 4.51 -24.81
N LEU A 410 -11.27 5.64 -25.40
CA LEU A 410 -12.46 5.65 -26.26
C LEU A 410 -12.35 4.72 -27.49
N GLU A 411 -11.17 4.63 -28.09
CA GLU A 411 -10.90 3.74 -29.22
C GLU A 411 -11.02 2.26 -28.83
N ASP A 412 -10.45 1.91 -27.68
CA ASP A 412 -10.52 0.56 -27.15
C ASP A 412 -11.95 0.19 -26.74
N MET A 413 -12.73 1.15 -26.25
CA MET A 413 -14.15 0.95 -25.96
C MET A 413 -14.93 0.53 -27.22
N ASN A 414 -14.58 1.09 -28.38
CA ASN A 414 -15.21 0.73 -29.64
C ASN A 414 -14.89 -0.71 -30.03
N ILE A 415 -13.60 -1.07 -29.97
CA ILE A 415 -13.10 -2.41 -30.32
C ILE A 415 -13.71 -3.46 -29.38
N MET A 416 -13.72 -3.16 -28.08
CA MET A 416 -14.29 -4.00 -27.03
C MET A 416 -15.80 -4.22 -27.22
N TYR A 417 -16.54 -3.15 -27.53
CA TYR A 417 -17.97 -3.26 -27.84
C TYR A 417 -18.19 -4.20 -29.04
N ASP A 418 -17.42 -4.03 -30.11
CA ASP A 418 -17.54 -4.84 -31.32
C ASP A 418 -17.22 -6.32 -31.04
N ALA A 419 -16.19 -6.61 -30.26
CA ALA A 419 -15.83 -7.96 -29.85
C ALA A 419 -16.95 -8.64 -29.03
N LEU A 420 -17.55 -7.93 -28.08
CA LEU A 420 -18.67 -8.45 -27.27
C LEU A 420 -19.92 -8.69 -28.11
N VAL A 421 -20.19 -7.85 -29.11
CA VAL A 421 -21.30 -8.04 -30.04
C VAL A 421 -21.08 -9.27 -30.92
N GLU A 422 -19.88 -9.47 -31.46
CA GLU A 422 -19.56 -10.67 -32.26
C GLU A 422 -19.66 -11.95 -31.43
N ALA A 423 -19.10 -11.99 -30.21
CA ALA A 423 -19.23 -13.14 -29.30
C ALA A 423 -20.70 -13.43 -28.95
N ALA A 424 -21.51 -12.40 -28.75
CA ALA A 424 -22.95 -12.55 -28.51
C ALA A 424 -23.70 -13.10 -29.75
N LYS A 425 -23.28 -12.73 -30.97
CA LYS A 425 -23.85 -13.27 -32.22
C LYS A 425 -23.51 -14.74 -32.41
N GLU A 426 -22.28 -15.15 -32.17
CA GLU A 426 -21.85 -16.56 -32.25
C GLU A 426 -22.68 -17.45 -31.32
N ASN A 427 -22.95 -16.96 -30.11
CA ASN A 427 -23.77 -17.64 -29.10
C ASN A 427 -25.29 -17.43 -29.27
N LYS A 428 -25.73 -16.65 -30.26
CA LYS A 428 -27.13 -16.27 -30.50
C LYS A 428 -27.81 -15.63 -29.28
N ASP A 429 -27.05 -14.87 -28.49
CA ASP A 429 -27.50 -14.21 -27.26
C ASP A 429 -27.78 -12.72 -27.50
N ALA A 430 -29.03 -12.40 -27.86
CA ALA A 430 -29.45 -11.02 -28.06
C ALA A 430 -29.45 -10.16 -26.77
N ALA A 431 -29.48 -10.78 -25.57
CA ALA A 431 -29.43 -10.04 -24.32
C ALA A 431 -28.03 -9.46 -24.07
N LYS A 432 -26.97 -10.21 -24.42
CA LYS A 432 -25.58 -9.76 -24.31
C LYS A 432 -25.25 -8.56 -25.18
N ILE A 433 -25.83 -8.46 -26.38
CA ILE A 433 -25.72 -7.26 -27.25
C ILE A 433 -26.28 -6.02 -26.53
N LYS A 434 -27.42 -6.16 -25.84
CA LYS A 434 -28.05 -5.06 -25.09
C LYS A 434 -27.20 -4.66 -23.88
N GLU A 435 -26.69 -5.62 -23.13
CA GLU A 435 -25.79 -5.38 -21.99
C GLU A 435 -24.52 -4.62 -22.40
N ALA A 436 -23.90 -5.03 -23.51
CA ALA A 436 -22.72 -4.37 -24.06
C ALA A 436 -23.02 -2.91 -24.46
N ALA A 437 -24.13 -2.66 -25.17
CA ALA A 437 -24.51 -1.31 -25.59
C ALA A 437 -24.82 -0.38 -24.41
N ILE A 438 -25.52 -0.88 -23.39
CA ILE A 438 -25.81 -0.12 -22.16
C ILE A 438 -24.51 0.23 -21.42
N SER A 439 -23.60 -0.73 -21.31
CA SER A 439 -22.31 -0.54 -20.64
C SER A 439 -21.45 0.49 -21.37
N TYR A 440 -21.44 0.44 -22.70
CA TYR A 440 -20.75 1.42 -23.54
C TYR A 440 -21.33 2.83 -23.35
N CYS A 441 -22.65 2.98 -23.46
CA CYS A 441 -23.34 4.26 -23.26
C CYS A 441 -23.08 4.84 -21.87
N LYS A 442 -23.07 4.00 -20.83
CA LYS A 442 -22.77 4.40 -19.46
C LYS A 442 -21.34 4.93 -19.33
N ALA A 443 -20.36 4.21 -19.86
CA ALA A 443 -18.96 4.61 -19.80
C ALA A 443 -18.66 5.88 -20.60
N VAL A 444 -19.20 6.01 -21.82
CA VAL A 444 -19.10 7.24 -22.62
C VAL A 444 -19.70 8.42 -21.87
N SER A 445 -20.89 8.23 -21.29
CA SER A 445 -21.57 9.29 -20.53
C SER A 445 -20.80 9.75 -19.29
N SER A 446 -19.95 8.89 -18.70
CA SER A 446 -19.14 9.27 -17.53
C SER A 446 -17.87 10.06 -17.89
N LYS A 447 -17.41 10.00 -19.14
CA LYS A 447 -16.15 10.63 -19.56
C LYS A 447 -16.27 12.12 -19.88
N GLY A 448 -17.47 12.65 -20.13
CA GLY A 448 -17.63 14.08 -20.35
C GLY A 448 -19.05 14.50 -20.72
N THR A 449 -19.31 15.81 -20.60
CA THR A 449 -20.64 16.39 -20.82
C THR A 449 -21.09 16.27 -22.28
N LEU A 450 -20.20 16.54 -23.24
CA LEU A 450 -20.50 16.39 -24.67
C LEU A 450 -20.68 14.92 -25.07
N LEU A 451 -19.83 14.02 -24.55
CA LEU A 451 -19.95 12.58 -24.78
C LEU A 451 -21.29 12.04 -24.25
N LYS A 452 -21.71 12.49 -23.06
CA LYS A 452 -23.04 12.20 -22.53
C LYS A 452 -24.16 12.73 -23.43
N GLN A 453 -24.01 13.94 -23.97
CA GLN A 453 -25.00 14.51 -24.89
C GLN A 453 -25.10 13.68 -26.19
N ALA A 454 -23.98 13.19 -26.73
CA ALA A 454 -23.98 12.32 -27.90
C ALA A 454 -24.78 11.01 -27.66
N VAL A 455 -24.65 10.41 -26.46
CA VAL A 455 -25.47 9.26 -26.06
C VAL A 455 -26.96 9.61 -26.02
N ILE A 456 -27.29 10.78 -25.46
CA ILE A 456 -28.68 11.28 -25.38
C ILE A 456 -29.26 11.55 -26.77
N ASP A 457 -28.48 12.12 -27.69
CA ASP A 457 -28.95 12.46 -29.03
C ASP A 457 -29.28 11.20 -29.85
N ILE A 458 -28.56 10.11 -29.63
CA ILE A 458 -28.74 8.85 -30.38
C ILE A 458 -29.78 7.93 -29.74
N PHE A 459 -29.71 7.73 -28.41
CA PHE A 459 -30.53 6.76 -27.69
C PHE A 459 -31.57 7.39 -26.74
N GLY A 460 -31.52 8.70 -26.52
CA GLY A 460 -32.40 9.44 -25.60
C GLY A 460 -31.88 9.49 -24.16
N GLU A 461 -32.48 10.36 -23.34
CA GLU A 461 -32.11 10.54 -21.91
C GLU A 461 -32.19 9.23 -21.10
N ASN A 462 -33.12 8.34 -21.46
CA ASN A 462 -33.29 7.03 -20.83
C ASN A 462 -32.72 5.90 -21.71
N TYR A 463 -31.47 6.06 -22.19
CA TYR A 463 -30.84 5.16 -23.15
C TYR A 463 -30.96 3.67 -22.78
N SER A 464 -30.80 3.28 -21.50
CA SER A 464 -30.93 1.88 -21.09
C SER A 464 -32.34 1.31 -21.34
N THR A 465 -33.38 2.12 -21.10
CA THR A 465 -34.77 1.71 -21.37
C THR A 465 -35.05 1.66 -22.88
N ALA A 466 -34.47 2.58 -23.63
CA ALA A 466 -34.61 2.62 -25.09
C ALA A 466 -33.93 1.40 -25.74
N ILE A 467 -32.67 1.13 -25.40
CA ILE A 467 -31.90 -0.02 -25.90
C ILE A 467 -32.63 -1.34 -25.64
N ASN A 468 -33.22 -1.51 -24.45
CA ASN A 468 -33.94 -2.74 -24.12
C ASN A 468 -35.17 -3.02 -25.02
N LYS A 469 -35.73 -1.99 -25.66
CA LYS A 469 -36.89 -2.10 -26.58
C LYS A 469 -36.48 -2.30 -28.04
N LEU A 470 -35.23 -2.07 -28.40
CA LEU A 470 -34.71 -2.20 -29.75
C LEU A 470 -34.36 -3.67 -30.09
N LEU A 471 -34.40 -3.99 -31.38
CA LEU A 471 -33.82 -5.20 -31.95
C LEU A 471 -32.30 -5.05 -32.06
N SER A 472 -31.56 -6.17 -32.06
CA SER A 472 -30.09 -6.15 -32.12
C SER A 472 -29.56 -5.34 -33.30
N GLY A 473 -30.13 -5.50 -34.50
CA GLY A 473 -29.73 -4.73 -35.68
C GLY A 473 -29.94 -3.21 -35.54
N GLU A 474 -31.01 -2.77 -34.86
CA GLU A 474 -31.26 -1.33 -34.62
C GLU A 474 -30.27 -0.74 -33.61
N ILE A 475 -29.83 -1.55 -32.64
CA ILE A 475 -28.80 -1.15 -31.67
C ILE A 475 -27.46 -0.99 -32.40
N GLU A 476 -27.09 -1.96 -33.23
CA GLU A 476 -25.84 -1.94 -34.00
C GLU A 476 -25.76 -0.71 -34.92
N GLU A 477 -26.80 -0.40 -35.68
CA GLU A 477 -26.86 0.80 -36.54
C GLU A 477 -26.63 2.09 -35.74
N LYS A 478 -27.32 2.24 -34.60
CA LYS A 478 -27.16 3.41 -33.72
C LYS A 478 -25.80 3.47 -33.05
N MET A 479 -25.21 2.32 -32.74
CA MET A 479 -23.88 2.25 -32.14
C MET A 479 -22.78 2.65 -33.13
N VAL A 480 -22.92 2.35 -34.43
CA VAL A 480 -22.00 2.88 -35.45
C VAL A 480 -21.98 4.41 -35.41
N GLU A 481 -23.15 5.05 -35.41
CA GLU A 481 -23.25 6.51 -35.31
C GLU A 481 -22.65 7.05 -34.00
N LEU A 482 -22.87 6.36 -32.87
CA LEU A 482 -22.35 6.79 -31.58
C LEU A 482 -20.84 6.68 -31.50
N LYS A 483 -20.26 5.57 -31.97
CA LYS A 483 -18.81 5.35 -31.97
C LYS A 483 -18.07 6.43 -32.79
N GLU A 484 -18.62 6.82 -33.94
CA GLU A 484 -18.05 7.90 -34.76
C GLU A 484 -18.09 9.25 -34.03
N LYS A 485 -19.23 9.63 -33.45
CA LYS A 485 -19.37 10.87 -32.66
C LYS A 485 -18.45 10.89 -31.44
N VAL A 486 -18.28 9.75 -30.76
CA VAL A 486 -17.42 9.63 -29.59
C VAL A 486 -15.95 9.92 -29.94
N LEU A 487 -15.46 9.37 -31.05
CA LEU A 487 -14.10 9.64 -31.53
C LEU A 487 -13.92 11.09 -32.00
N GLU A 488 -14.92 11.67 -32.66
CA GLU A 488 -14.90 13.08 -33.08
C GLU A 488 -14.82 14.03 -31.87
N ILE A 489 -15.61 13.77 -30.81
CA ILE A 489 -15.63 14.60 -29.60
C ILE A 489 -14.31 14.45 -28.82
N GLY A 490 -13.80 13.23 -28.68
CA GLY A 490 -12.59 12.90 -27.92
C GLY A 490 -12.75 12.99 -26.39
N ASP A 491 -11.78 12.46 -25.66
CA ASP A 491 -11.72 12.52 -24.19
C ASP A 491 -10.96 13.77 -23.75
N ALA A 492 -11.66 14.75 -23.18
CA ALA A 492 -11.05 16.01 -22.76
C ALA A 492 -9.91 15.85 -21.75
N SER A 493 -9.85 14.73 -21.01
CA SER A 493 -8.78 14.45 -20.06
C SER A 493 -7.42 14.18 -20.72
N THR A 494 -7.38 13.83 -22.00
CA THR A 494 -6.14 13.56 -22.75
C THR A 494 -5.64 14.78 -23.52
N PHE A 495 -6.40 15.88 -23.54
CA PHE A 495 -6.07 17.05 -24.33
C PHE A 495 -4.95 17.86 -23.68
N THR A 496 -4.17 18.57 -24.50
CA THR A 496 -3.03 19.36 -24.04
C THR A 496 -3.09 20.79 -24.57
N VAL A 497 -2.62 21.76 -23.77
CA VAL A 497 -2.49 23.15 -24.21
C VAL A 497 -1.17 23.31 -24.97
N ASP A 498 -1.25 23.59 -26.26
CA ASP A 498 -0.11 23.80 -27.16
C ASP A 498 0.49 25.21 -26.98
N ASN A 499 -0.36 26.21 -26.76
CA ASN A 499 0.08 27.60 -26.61
C ASN A 499 -0.94 28.45 -25.83
N TRP A 500 -0.44 29.41 -25.05
CA TRP A 500 -1.20 30.42 -24.31
C TRP A 500 -0.93 31.80 -24.92
N ASN A 501 -1.70 32.17 -25.95
CA ASN A 501 -1.47 33.44 -26.66
C ASN A 501 -1.88 34.63 -25.79
N GLY A 502 -0.95 35.56 -25.56
CA GLY A 502 -1.23 36.86 -24.95
C GLY A 502 -1.23 36.92 -23.42
N LEU A 503 -0.91 35.83 -22.72
CA LEU A 503 -0.83 35.79 -21.26
C LEU A 503 0.62 35.98 -20.76
N PRO A 504 0.92 37.05 -20.00
CA PRO A 504 2.27 37.28 -19.46
C PRO A 504 2.58 36.36 -18.28
N THR A 505 3.86 36.08 -18.06
CA THR A 505 4.34 35.35 -16.85
C THR A 505 4.53 36.28 -15.66
N ASP A 506 4.93 37.53 -15.90
CA ASP A 506 5.26 38.50 -14.85
C ASP A 506 4.70 39.87 -15.22
N ILE A 507 4.02 40.51 -14.26
CA ILE A 507 3.37 41.81 -14.45
C ILE A 507 3.62 42.72 -13.25
N SER A 508 3.72 44.02 -13.51
CA SER A 508 3.72 45.06 -12.46
C SER A 508 2.45 45.90 -12.56
N ILE A 509 1.79 46.15 -11.42
CA ILE A 509 0.56 46.93 -11.32
C ILE A 509 0.66 47.89 -10.13
N GLY A 510 0.28 49.16 -10.34
CA GLY A 510 0.18 50.14 -9.25
C GLY A 510 -0.91 49.77 -8.24
N MET A 511 -0.71 50.07 -6.95
CA MET A 511 -1.71 49.83 -5.91
C MET A 511 -3.09 50.37 -6.33
N GLY A 512 -4.14 49.56 -6.17
CA GLY A 512 -5.51 49.93 -6.52
C GLY A 512 -5.84 49.99 -8.01
N ASN A 513 -4.88 49.73 -8.91
CA ASN A 513 -5.11 49.69 -10.37
C ASN A 513 -5.34 48.25 -10.86
N SER A 514 -5.84 48.12 -12.09
CA SER A 514 -6.08 46.84 -12.76
C SER A 514 -5.41 46.77 -14.13
N LYS A 515 -5.02 45.57 -14.55
CA LYS A 515 -4.61 45.26 -15.93
C LYS A 515 -5.47 44.15 -16.52
N ASN A 516 -5.76 44.25 -17.82
CA ASN A 516 -6.63 43.32 -18.54
C ASN A 516 -5.86 42.59 -19.64
N TYR A 517 -6.11 41.29 -19.80
CA TYR A 517 -5.49 40.42 -20.80
C TYR A 517 -6.55 39.59 -21.53
N GLN A 518 -6.46 39.50 -22.85
CA GLN A 518 -7.31 38.60 -23.64
C GLN A 518 -6.75 37.18 -23.55
N LEU A 519 -7.62 36.22 -23.21
CA LEU A 519 -7.28 34.81 -23.11
C LEU A 519 -7.57 34.12 -24.43
N ASN A 520 -6.54 33.48 -25.00
CA ASN A 520 -6.68 32.65 -26.18
C ASN A 520 -5.66 31.50 -26.15
N SER A 521 -6.12 30.31 -25.80
CA SER A 521 -5.30 29.09 -25.79
C SER A 521 -5.57 28.24 -27.01
N THR A 522 -4.53 27.61 -27.54
CA THR A 522 -4.64 26.55 -28.55
C THR A 522 -4.56 25.21 -27.84
N VAL A 523 -5.60 24.39 -27.93
CA VAL A 523 -5.68 23.07 -27.29
C VAL A 523 -5.68 22.00 -28.38
N LYS A 524 -4.96 20.90 -28.16
CA LYS A 524 -4.84 19.78 -29.08
C LYS A 524 -5.31 18.46 -28.47
N ASN A 525 -5.88 17.62 -29.33
CA ASN A 525 -6.07 16.18 -29.12
C ASN A 525 -5.22 15.43 -30.16
N GLY A 526 -4.05 14.95 -29.76
CA GLY A 526 -3.02 14.50 -30.70
C GLY A 526 -2.65 15.63 -31.67
N ASP A 527 -2.82 15.39 -32.98
CA ASP A 527 -2.57 16.37 -34.03
C ASP A 527 -3.76 17.28 -34.34
N THR A 528 -4.94 17.01 -33.76
CA THR A 528 -6.18 17.74 -34.04
C THR A 528 -6.34 18.95 -33.12
N THR A 529 -6.65 20.12 -33.68
CA THR A 529 -6.92 21.34 -32.90
C THR A 529 -8.37 21.36 -32.43
N ILE A 530 -8.58 21.56 -31.13
CA ILE A 530 -9.90 21.68 -30.52
C ILE A 530 -10.50 23.04 -30.86
N THR A 531 -11.80 23.05 -31.19
CA THR A 531 -12.52 24.27 -31.55
C THR A 531 -12.68 25.20 -30.35
N SER A 532 -12.60 26.52 -30.61
CA SER A 532 -12.54 27.53 -29.56
C SER A 532 -13.82 27.66 -28.72
N ASP A 533 -14.97 27.22 -29.24
CA ASP A 533 -16.26 27.20 -28.54
C ASP A 533 -16.31 26.19 -27.38
N ARG A 534 -15.45 25.17 -27.43
CA ARG A 534 -15.29 24.19 -26.33
C ARG A 534 -14.35 24.67 -25.23
N ILE A 535 -13.60 25.75 -25.47
CA ILE A 535 -12.55 26.25 -24.58
C ILE A 535 -13.11 27.33 -23.66
N THR A 536 -12.92 27.14 -22.35
CA THR A 536 -13.28 28.11 -21.31
C THR A 536 -12.11 28.34 -20.37
N TYR A 537 -12.18 29.38 -19.54
CA TYR A 537 -11.08 29.77 -18.65
C TYR A 537 -11.58 30.02 -17.22
N SER A 538 -10.72 29.72 -16.25
CA SER A 538 -10.91 30.11 -14.86
C SER A 538 -9.62 30.73 -14.31
N ALA A 539 -9.76 31.63 -13.33
CA ALA A 539 -8.63 32.25 -12.66
C ALA A 539 -8.78 32.12 -11.15
N GLN A 540 -7.66 31.87 -10.47
CA GLN A 540 -7.58 31.79 -9.01
C GLN A 540 -6.36 32.53 -8.50
N VAL A 541 -6.54 33.37 -7.47
CA VAL A 541 -5.42 33.97 -6.75
C VAL A 541 -4.87 32.93 -5.77
N LYS A 542 -3.60 32.56 -5.92
CA LYS A 542 -2.91 31.59 -5.04
C LYS A 542 -2.29 32.24 -3.82
N SER A 543 -1.81 33.47 -3.95
CA SER A 543 -1.15 34.20 -2.87
C SER A 543 -1.18 35.72 -3.09
N GLY A 544 -1.00 36.48 -2.01
CA GLY A 544 -0.91 37.93 -2.04
C GLY A 544 -2.25 38.67 -2.09
N SER A 545 -2.19 40.00 -2.12
CA SER A 545 -3.37 40.88 -2.02
C SER A 545 -3.88 41.37 -3.38
N ALA A 546 -3.89 40.52 -4.41
CA ALA A 546 -4.50 40.81 -5.70
C ALA A 546 -5.87 40.13 -5.83
N SER A 547 -6.70 40.60 -6.75
CA SER A 547 -7.90 39.89 -7.21
C SER A 547 -7.80 39.60 -8.71
N ALA A 548 -8.39 38.50 -9.14
CA ALA A 548 -8.44 38.10 -10.54
C ALA A 548 -9.85 37.65 -10.91
N THR A 549 -10.38 38.17 -12.01
CA THR A 549 -11.69 37.79 -12.55
C THR A 549 -11.60 37.55 -14.04
N ILE A 550 -12.44 36.65 -14.56
CA ILE A 550 -12.56 36.41 -15.99
C ILE A 550 -13.98 36.77 -16.42
N ASN A 551 -14.10 37.62 -17.42
CA ASN A 551 -15.37 37.94 -18.06
C ASN A 551 -15.17 38.03 -19.58
N ASN A 552 -15.99 37.32 -20.37
CA ASN A 552 -15.91 37.26 -21.83
C ASN A 552 -14.46 37.04 -22.33
N ASN A 553 -13.81 35.99 -21.85
CA ASN A 553 -12.41 35.63 -22.15
C ASN A 553 -11.38 36.73 -21.85
N THR A 554 -11.73 37.72 -21.04
CA THR A 554 -10.81 38.76 -20.56
C THR A 554 -10.46 38.51 -19.11
N LEU A 555 -9.18 38.25 -18.82
CA LEU A 555 -8.64 38.24 -17.47
C LEU A 555 -8.42 39.68 -16.99
N SER A 556 -9.03 40.04 -15.86
CA SER A 556 -8.74 41.29 -15.16
C SER A 556 -8.01 40.99 -13.86
N VAL A 557 -6.79 41.51 -13.71
CA VAL A 557 -5.99 41.40 -12.48
C VAL A 557 -5.94 42.76 -11.81
N THR A 558 -6.43 42.85 -10.56
CA THR A 558 -6.46 44.08 -9.78
C THR A 558 -5.50 43.98 -8.60
N ALA A 559 -4.60 44.95 -8.47
CA ALA A 559 -3.68 45.02 -7.34
C ALA A 559 -4.37 45.56 -6.08
N GLY A 560 -3.97 45.03 -4.93
CA GLY A 560 -4.42 45.53 -3.63
C GLY A 560 -3.83 46.90 -3.26
N ASN A 561 -4.15 47.36 -2.06
CA ASN A 561 -3.74 48.67 -1.55
C ASN A 561 -2.37 48.66 -0.84
N THR A 562 -1.62 47.55 -0.90
CA THR A 562 -0.32 47.38 -0.26
C THR A 562 0.70 46.85 -1.25
N SER A 563 1.96 47.29 -1.12
CA SER A 563 3.05 46.82 -1.98
C SER A 563 3.42 45.39 -1.62
N GLY A 564 3.76 44.59 -2.62
CA GLY A 564 4.13 43.20 -2.40
C GLY A 564 4.02 42.37 -3.68
N TYR A 565 3.97 41.06 -3.50
CA TYR A 565 3.83 40.11 -4.61
C TYR A 565 2.54 39.30 -4.43
N ALA A 566 1.89 39.01 -5.54
CA ALA A 566 0.74 38.12 -5.62
C ALA A 566 0.93 37.13 -6.78
N THR A 567 0.25 36.00 -6.71
CA THR A 567 0.30 34.95 -7.74
C THR A 567 -1.10 34.63 -8.21
N VAL A 568 -1.34 34.68 -9.52
CA VAL A 568 -2.61 34.32 -10.16
C VAL A 568 -2.38 33.09 -11.05
N GLU A 569 -3.18 32.05 -10.86
CA GLU A 569 -3.21 30.88 -11.73
C GLU A 569 -4.41 31.00 -12.68
N VAL A 570 -4.17 30.81 -13.97
CA VAL A 570 -5.21 30.74 -15.00
C VAL A 570 -5.25 29.30 -15.51
N SER A 571 -6.44 28.71 -15.56
CA SER A 571 -6.67 27.37 -16.09
C SER A 571 -7.43 27.46 -17.41
N THR A 572 -6.97 26.71 -18.41
CA THR A 572 -7.71 26.45 -19.65
C THR A 572 -8.50 25.17 -19.42
N MET A 573 -9.79 25.21 -19.76
CA MET A 573 -10.71 24.09 -19.59
C MET A 573 -11.36 23.75 -20.92
N VAL A 574 -11.53 22.46 -21.19
CA VAL A 574 -12.33 21.96 -22.31
C VAL A 574 -13.47 21.13 -21.74
N ASP A 575 -14.71 21.47 -22.11
CA ASP A 575 -15.93 20.80 -21.65
C ASP A 575 -16.07 20.68 -20.12
N GLY A 576 -15.43 21.60 -19.38
CA GLY A 576 -15.39 21.64 -17.91
C GLY A 576 -14.21 20.92 -17.25
N ILE A 577 -13.36 20.23 -18.02
CA ILE A 577 -12.14 19.57 -17.53
C ILE A 577 -10.95 20.52 -17.69
N VAL A 578 -10.09 20.62 -16.67
CA VAL A 578 -8.86 21.43 -16.74
C VAL A 578 -7.81 20.70 -17.56
N VAL A 579 -7.40 21.28 -18.69
CA VAL A 579 -6.42 20.69 -19.63
C VAL A 579 -5.04 21.36 -19.57
N GLY A 580 -4.94 22.49 -18.88
CA GLY A 580 -3.66 23.16 -18.65
C GLY A 580 -3.78 24.35 -17.70
N LYS A 581 -2.65 24.73 -17.11
CA LYS A 581 -2.54 25.84 -16.16
C LYS A 581 -1.34 26.73 -16.50
N GLN A 582 -1.48 28.03 -16.30
CA GLN A 582 -0.40 28.99 -16.39
C GLN A 582 -0.41 29.93 -15.18
N THR A 583 0.77 30.24 -14.66
CA THR A 583 0.95 31.12 -13.50
C THR A 583 1.42 32.51 -13.94
N ILE A 584 0.85 33.54 -13.32
CA ILE A 584 1.21 34.95 -13.48
C ILE A 584 1.68 35.49 -12.13
N ASN A 585 2.91 35.98 -12.09
CA ASN A 585 3.47 36.69 -10.93
C ASN A 585 3.13 38.17 -11.03
N VAL A 586 2.54 38.72 -9.99
CA VAL A 586 2.06 40.10 -9.93
C VAL A 586 2.87 40.87 -8.90
N LYS A 587 3.64 41.86 -9.33
CA LYS A 587 4.32 42.83 -8.47
C LYS A 587 3.41 44.04 -8.26
N VAL A 588 3.00 44.28 -7.01
CA VAL A 588 2.24 45.47 -6.62
C VAL A 588 3.20 46.57 -6.21
N VAL A 589 3.24 47.65 -6.99
CA VAL A 589 4.15 48.79 -6.77
C VAL A 589 3.40 50.00 -6.21
N SER A 590 4.09 50.78 -5.37
CA SER A 590 3.57 52.05 -4.86
C SER A 590 3.28 53.04 -5.99
N GLN A 591 2.22 53.84 -5.84
CA GLN A 591 1.90 54.94 -6.76
C GLN A 591 2.91 56.10 -6.69
N ASN A 592 3.65 56.23 -5.58
CA ASN A 592 4.61 57.31 -5.34
C ASN A 592 5.95 56.77 -4.83
N ILE A 593 7.04 57.49 -5.13
CA ILE A 593 8.36 57.27 -4.53
C ILE A 593 8.40 57.98 -3.17
N ASP A 594 8.71 57.24 -2.11
CA ASP A 594 8.82 57.78 -0.75
C ASP A 594 10.22 58.37 -0.51
N TRP A 595 10.44 59.58 -1.04
CA TRP A 595 11.71 60.30 -0.88
C TRP A 595 12.06 60.59 0.59
N ALA A 596 11.07 60.67 1.49
CA ALA A 596 11.28 61.02 2.89
C ALA A 596 11.91 59.88 3.70
N ASN A 597 11.66 58.63 3.31
CA ASN A 597 12.17 57.43 3.98
C ASN A 597 13.21 56.67 3.13
N MET A 598 13.66 57.24 2.02
CA MET A 598 14.66 56.64 1.14
C MET A 598 16.08 56.92 1.65
N ASP A 599 16.88 55.87 1.77
CA ASP A 599 18.29 55.99 2.16
C ASP A 599 19.15 56.49 0.99
N GLY A 600 19.99 57.48 1.25
CA GLY A 600 20.90 58.02 0.25
C GLY A 600 21.48 59.38 0.62
N ASN A 601 22.64 59.68 0.04
CA ASN A 601 23.32 60.96 0.20
C ASN A 601 23.47 61.67 -1.14
N ILE A 602 22.91 62.86 -1.25
CA ILE A 602 23.16 63.75 -2.38
C ILE A 602 24.47 64.49 -2.11
N ASN A 603 25.42 64.38 -3.04
CA ASN A 603 26.68 65.11 -3.01
C ASN A 603 26.61 66.32 -3.94
N GLY A 604 27.15 67.45 -3.50
CA GLY A 604 27.23 68.64 -4.34
C GLY A 604 27.49 69.91 -3.54
N CYS A 605 27.28 71.04 -4.19
CA CYS A 605 27.28 72.32 -3.50
C CYS A 605 25.88 72.61 -2.98
N ILE A 606 25.70 72.50 -1.66
CA ILE A 606 24.39 72.47 -1.00
C ILE A 606 24.22 73.70 -0.13
N ALA A 607 23.06 74.34 -0.23
CA ALA A 607 22.60 75.42 0.64
C ALA A 607 21.41 74.95 1.48
N ARG A 608 21.59 74.92 2.81
CA ARG A 608 20.58 74.48 3.79
C ARG A 608 19.77 75.70 4.31
N GLY A 609 19.04 76.37 3.41
CA GLY A 609 18.09 77.47 3.73
C GLY A 609 18.70 78.83 4.12
N GLY A 610 18.03 79.93 3.75
CA GLY A 610 18.46 81.32 3.99
C GLY A 610 19.56 81.79 3.03
N ALA A 611 19.96 83.07 3.10
CA ALA A 611 21.00 83.73 2.27
C ALA A 611 22.44 83.16 2.46
N ALA A 612 22.55 81.85 2.70
CA ALA A 612 23.78 81.10 2.86
C ALA A 612 24.45 80.87 1.50
N ARG A 613 25.78 80.99 1.47
CA ARG A 613 26.60 80.50 0.37
C ARG A 613 26.63 78.98 0.46
N GLY A 614 26.28 78.30 -0.62
CA GLY A 614 26.38 76.83 -0.65
C GLY A 614 27.82 76.37 -0.41
N SER A 615 27.97 75.22 0.22
CA SER A 615 29.27 74.59 0.49
C SER A 615 29.30 73.19 -0.11
N ASN A 616 30.48 72.76 -0.55
CA ASN A 616 30.66 71.39 -1.01
C ASN A 616 30.49 70.44 0.17
N GLY A 617 29.58 69.49 0.03
CA GLY A 617 29.29 68.52 1.08
C GLY A 617 28.27 67.50 0.63
N ASN A 618 27.71 66.79 1.60
CA ASN A 618 26.62 65.86 1.42
C ASN A 618 25.38 66.30 2.22
N ILE A 619 24.23 65.80 1.80
CA ILE A 619 22.97 65.89 2.52
C ILE A 619 22.21 64.58 2.32
N THR A 620 21.56 64.07 3.37
CA THR A 620 20.73 62.87 3.22
C THR A 620 19.50 63.20 2.38
N LEU A 621 18.91 62.22 1.68
CA LEU A 621 17.66 62.40 0.94
C LEU A 621 16.53 62.91 1.85
N GLN A 622 16.39 62.31 3.02
CA GLN A 622 15.43 62.72 4.04
C GLN A 622 15.62 64.19 4.43
N GLU A 623 16.86 64.63 4.67
CA GLU A 623 17.14 66.02 5.01
C GLU A 623 16.88 66.95 3.82
N ALA A 624 17.29 66.56 2.61
CA ALA A 624 17.05 67.34 1.38
C ALA A 624 15.56 67.56 1.12
N TYR A 625 14.73 66.56 1.37
CA TYR A 625 13.29 66.60 1.16
C TYR A 625 12.52 67.35 2.28
N SER A 626 13.05 67.34 3.51
CA SER A 626 12.40 67.97 4.67
C SER A 626 12.80 69.43 4.90
N THR A 627 14.00 69.86 4.48
CA THR A 627 14.55 71.20 4.81
C THR A 627 14.48 72.23 3.68
N ASN A 628 13.88 71.89 2.53
CA ASN A 628 13.90 72.71 1.30
C ASN A 628 15.33 73.09 0.87
N ALA A 629 16.29 72.20 1.10
CA ALA A 629 17.67 72.43 0.73
C ALA A 629 17.81 72.62 -0.79
N CYS A 630 18.73 73.50 -1.17
CA CYS A 630 18.97 73.86 -2.56
C CYS A 630 20.31 73.31 -3.03
N LEU A 631 20.31 72.74 -4.24
CA LEU A 631 21.50 72.35 -4.98
C LEU A 631 21.93 73.50 -5.89
N ILE A 632 23.19 73.93 -5.76
CA ILE A 632 23.77 74.93 -6.65
C ILE A 632 24.28 74.23 -7.91
N LEU A 633 23.54 74.41 -9.00
CA LEU A 633 23.85 73.82 -10.29
C LEU A 633 25.04 74.54 -10.95
N ASN A 634 25.21 75.85 -10.73
CA ASN A 634 26.38 76.58 -11.26
C ASN A 634 26.71 77.79 -10.37
N GLY A 635 28.01 78.09 -10.18
CA GLY A 635 28.51 79.28 -9.47
C GLY A 635 28.74 79.08 -7.96
N THR A 636 29.89 78.53 -7.56
CA THR A 636 30.21 78.13 -6.17
C THR A 636 31.52 78.76 -5.68
N ASN A 637 31.63 79.10 -4.38
CA ASN A 637 32.90 79.50 -3.72
C ASN A 637 33.79 80.53 -4.47
N GLY A 638 33.19 81.59 -5.00
CA GLY A 638 33.95 82.64 -5.72
C GLY A 638 34.26 82.30 -7.18
N GLU A 639 33.98 81.06 -7.60
CA GLU A 639 34.05 80.59 -8.99
C GLU A 639 32.68 80.72 -9.64
N PHE A 640 32.37 81.94 -10.07
CA PHE A 640 31.20 82.22 -10.87
C PHE A 640 31.58 82.25 -12.34
N THR A 641 30.73 81.64 -13.17
CA THR A 641 30.87 81.78 -14.62
C THR A 641 30.51 83.20 -15.02
N ARG A 642 31.37 83.78 -15.87
CA ARG A 642 31.15 85.09 -16.50
C ARG A 642 30.50 84.96 -17.88
N ASN A 643 30.21 83.73 -18.30
CA ASN A 643 29.59 83.38 -19.57
C ASN A 643 28.18 82.82 -19.33
N TRP A 644 27.18 83.48 -19.90
CA TRP A 644 25.78 83.07 -19.82
C TRP A 644 25.51 81.68 -20.41
N ASN A 645 25.97 81.44 -21.64
CA ASN A 645 25.70 80.20 -22.35
C ASN A 645 26.32 79.00 -21.62
N GLU A 646 27.53 79.18 -21.09
CA GLU A 646 28.19 78.16 -20.26
C GLU A 646 27.40 77.88 -18.97
N THR A 647 26.90 78.93 -18.30
CA THR A 647 26.07 78.80 -17.09
C THR A 647 24.83 77.94 -17.33
N ILE A 648 24.06 78.27 -18.38
CA ILE A 648 22.82 77.58 -18.71
C ILE A 648 23.11 76.14 -19.15
N ASN A 649 24.14 75.91 -19.97
CA ASN A 649 24.52 74.57 -20.41
C ASN A 649 24.98 73.70 -19.23
N ASN A 650 25.82 74.22 -18.33
CA ASN A 650 26.26 73.50 -17.14
C ASN A 650 25.08 73.13 -16.23
N ALA A 651 24.13 74.05 -16.04
CA ALA A 651 22.94 73.76 -15.25
C ALA A 651 22.06 72.68 -15.90
N ARG A 652 21.88 72.71 -17.22
CA ARG A 652 21.11 71.68 -17.95
C ARG A 652 21.71 70.29 -17.82
N VAL A 653 23.03 70.16 -17.98
CA VAL A 653 23.76 68.89 -17.81
C VAL A 653 23.59 68.38 -16.38
N LYS A 654 23.82 69.24 -15.37
CA LYS A 654 23.68 68.84 -13.97
C LYS A 654 22.25 68.46 -13.57
N ILE A 655 21.21 69.05 -14.18
CA ILE A 655 19.83 68.61 -13.97
C ILE A 655 19.63 67.20 -14.53
N ALA A 656 20.13 66.91 -15.74
CA ALA A 656 20.04 65.57 -16.32
C ALA A 656 20.81 64.54 -15.46
N ASP A 657 22.02 64.87 -15.04
CA ASP A 657 22.84 64.01 -14.17
C ASP A 657 22.20 63.81 -12.79
N PHE A 658 21.59 64.86 -12.23
CA PHE A 658 20.88 64.75 -10.96
C PHE A 658 19.66 63.84 -11.09
N VAL A 659 18.83 63.98 -12.12
CA VAL A 659 17.65 63.12 -12.30
C VAL A 659 18.06 61.68 -12.66
N ASN A 660 18.84 61.48 -13.73
CA ASN A 660 19.17 60.14 -14.23
C ASN A 660 20.22 59.42 -13.37
N GLY A 661 21.24 60.14 -12.90
CA GLY A 661 22.33 59.56 -12.14
C GLY A 661 22.01 59.44 -10.65
N THR A 662 21.42 60.49 -10.07
CA THR A 662 21.18 60.53 -8.61
C THR A 662 19.79 60.00 -8.25
N LEU A 663 18.71 60.64 -8.69
CA LEU A 663 17.34 60.27 -8.30
C LEU A 663 16.97 58.86 -8.80
N CYS A 664 17.15 58.56 -10.08
CA CYS A 664 16.90 57.22 -10.60
C CYS A 664 17.86 56.17 -10.01
N GLY A 665 19.08 56.55 -9.62
CA GLY A 665 20.01 55.67 -8.91
C GLY A 665 19.44 55.20 -7.56
N PHE A 666 18.90 56.14 -6.78
CA PHE A 666 18.25 55.81 -5.51
C PHE A 666 16.96 54.99 -5.67
N ILE A 667 16.13 55.32 -6.66
CA ILE A 667 14.92 54.54 -6.96
C ILE A 667 15.31 53.09 -7.33
N LYS A 668 16.31 52.91 -8.20
CA LYS A 668 16.81 51.58 -8.57
C LYS A 668 17.28 50.78 -7.36
N ALA A 669 18.01 51.43 -6.44
CA ALA A 669 18.48 50.80 -5.21
C ALA A 669 17.35 50.39 -4.27
N SER A 670 16.19 51.08 -4.31
CA SER A 670 15.04 50.73 -3.46
C SER A 670 14.35 49.41 -3.84
N GLY A 671 14.52 48.92 -5.07
CA GLY A 671 13.89 47.69 -5.57
C GLY A 671 12.36 47.73 -5.77
N ASN A 672 11.68 48.75 -5.21
CA ASN A 672 10.22 48.89 -5.20
C ASN A 672 9.73 49.97 -6.19
N TYR A 673 9.94 49.73 -7.47
CA TYR A 673 9.51 50.61 -8.55
C TYR A 673 9.14 49.82 -9.82
N ASP A 674 8.48 50.50 -10.75
CA ASP A 674 8.30 50.08 -12.14
C ASP A 674 9.33 50.78 -13.03
N ALA A 675 10.11 49.98 -13.77
CA ALA A 675 11.24 50.48 -14.55
C ALA A 675 10.81 51.37 -15.71
N GLN A 676 9.68 51.06 -16.36
CA GLN A 676 9.18 51.84 -17.49
C GLN A 676 8.59 53.17 -16.99
N ALA A 677 7.78 53.13 -15.92
CA ALA A 677 7.22 54.33 -15.32
C ALA A 677 8.30 55.28 -14.78
N MET A 678 9.38 54.75 -14.17
CA MET A 678 10.53 55.54 -13.71
C MET A 678 11.24 56.23 -14.88
N GLN A 679 11.46 55.53 -16.00
CA GLN A 679 12.11 56.12 -17.17
C GLN A 679 11.26 57.24 -17.79
N ILE A 680 9.95 57.03 -17.91
CA ILE A 680 9.02 58.05 -18.39
C ILE A 680 9.05 59.28 -17.47
N ALA A 681 9.00 59.08 -16.15
CA ALA A 681 9.05 60.16 -15.17
C ALA A 681 10.36 60.96 -15.21
N ALA A 682 11.49 60.26 -15.34
CA ALA A 682 12.81 60.88 -15.46
C ALA A 682 12.89 61.77 -16.71
N GLN A 683 12.48 61.24 -17.86
CA GLN A 683 12.50 61.96 -19.12
C GLN A 683 11.65 63.24 -19.04
N LYS A 684 10.40 63.13 -18.56
CA LYS A 684 9.51 64.29 -18.43
C LYS A 684 10.04 65.35 -17.46
N THR A 685 10.63 64.92 -16.35
CA THR A 685 11.24 65.85 -15.37
C THR A 685 12.40 66.62 -16.00
N ILE A 686 13.30 65.94 -16.72
CA ILE A 686 14.45 66.59 -17.37
C ILE A 686 13.98 67.57 -18.44
N GLU A 687 13.03 67.18 -19.29
CA GLU A 687 12.47 68.04 -20.35
C GLU A 687 11.87 69.33 -19.79
N LEU A 688 11.05 69.24 -18.74
CA LEU A 688 10.44 70.39 -18.10
C LEU A 688 11.49 71.37 -17.55
N TYR A 689 12.46 70.87 -16.77
CA TYR A 689 13.45 71.71 -16.10
C TYR A 689 14.48 72.30 -17.08
N GLN A 690 14.92 71.53 -18.08
CA GLN A 690 15.79 72.05 -19.13
C GLN A 690 15.05 73.04 -20.03
N GLY A 691 13.77 72.80 -20.33
CA GLY A 691 12.91 73.73 -21.03
C GLY A 691 12.83 75.07 -20.30
N ALA A 692 12.61 75.05 -18.98
CA ALA A 692 12.56 76.25 -18.16
C ALA A 692 13.86 77.08 -18.24
N LEU A 693 15.02 76.42 -18.21
CA LEU A 693 16.32 77.07 -18.37
C LEU A 693 16.52 77.72 -19.75
N THR A 694 15.92 77.15 -20.80
CA THR A 694 16.03 77.71 -22.17
C THR A 694 15.14 78.93 -22.40
N GLN A 695 14.08 79.10 -21.60
CA GLN A 695 13.19 80.27 -21.68
C GLN A 695 13.78 81.51 -21.01
N ILE A 696 14.96 81.40 -20.40
CA ILE A 696 15.61 82.53 -19.77
C ILE A 696 16.37 83.35 -20.83
N GLU A 697 15.94 84.59 -21.03
CA GLU A 697 16.53 85.50 -22.02
C GLU A 697 17.90 86.03 -21.56
N ASN A 698 18.92 85.92 -22.43
CA ASN A 698 20.21 86.60 -22.27
C ASN A 698 20.07 88.07 -22.68
N GLY A 699 19.75 88.94 -21.73
CA GLY A 699 19.59 90.36 -21.99
C GLY A 699 20.84 91.13 -21.56
N ASP A 700 21.25 92.10 -22.38
CA ASP A 700 22.24 93.11 -22.00
C ASP A 700 21.63 94.04 -20.93
N MET A 701 21.82 93.68 -19.65
CA MET A 701 21.00 94.15 -18.53
C MET A 701 21.76 95.15 -17.63
N ALA A 702 22.28 96.22 -18.24
CA ALA A 702 22.85 97.35 -17.51
C ALA A 702 21.76 98.17 -16.78
N GLY A 703 21.52 97.89 -15.49
CA GLY A 703 20.81 98.80 -14.57
C GLY A 703 19.78 98.18 -13.62
N LYS A 704 19.84 98.60 -12.33
CA LYS A 704 18.93 98.37 -11.19
C LYS A 704 18.63 96.91 -10.79
N LYS A 705 18.57 96.66 -9.48
CA LYS A 705 18.13 95.40 -8.86
C LYS A 705 16.70 95.05 -9.29
N SER A 706 16.43 93.82 -9.74
CA SER A 706 15.09 93.40 -10.21
C SER A 706 14.84 91.90 -10.00
N ASN A 707 13.59 91.52 -9.77
CA ASN A 707 13.15 90.12 -9.67
C ASN A 707 12.04 89.87 -10.72
N LYS A 708 12.11 88.77 -11.48
CA LYS A 708 11.11 88.37 -12.50
C LYS A 708 10.68 86.93 -12.26
N ASP A 709 9.38 86.70 -12.11
CA ASP A 709 8.78 85.36 -12.24
C ASP A 709 8.50 85.09 -13.72
N SER A 710 8.87 83.90 -14.18
CA SER A 710 8.65 83.44 -15.55
C SER A 710 7.92 82.11 -15.53
N THR A 711 7.22 81.80 -16.62
CA THR A 711 6.34 80.63 -16.71
C THR A 711 6.65 79.82 -17.96
N ILE A 712 6.71 78.50 -17.83
CA ILE A 712 6.79 77.52 -18.93
C ILE A 712 5.51 76.68 -18.97
N ASN A 713 4.97 76.44 -20.16
CA ASN A 713 3.87 75.49 -20.37
C ASN A 713 4.44 74.10 -20.73
N TYR A 714 4.01 73.05 -20.04
CA TYR A 714 4.42 71.66 -20.28
C TYR A 714 3.27 70.70 -19.89
N ASP A 715 2.98 69.71 -20.72
CA ASP A 715 1.86 68.75 -20.53
C ASP A 715 0.52 69.44 -20.16
N GLY A 716 0.24 70.58 -20.81
CA GLY A 716 -1.00 71.34 -20.60
C GLY A 716 -1.07 72.13 -19.28
N GLN A 717 0.02 72.21 -18.51
CA GLN A 717 0.09 72.94 -17.25
C GLN A 717 1.16 74.04 -17.27
N ASN A 718 0.94 75.11 -16.50
CA ASN A 718 1.87 76.24 -16.38
C ASN A 718 2.73 76.09 -15.12
N TYR A 719 4.05 76.12 -15.30
CA TYR A 719 5.05 76.01 -14.22
C TYR A 719 5.88 77.28 -14.10
N THR A 720 6.17 77.71 -12.88
CA THR A 720 6.84 79.00 -12.61
C THR A 720 8.25 78.84 -12.08
N PHE A 721 9.14 79.76 -12.46
CA PHE A 721 10.53 79.84 -11.99
C PHE A 721 10.98 81.31 -11.87
N ARG A 722 12.04 81.58 -11.11
CA ARG A 722 12.47 82.95 -10.76
C ARG A 722 13.82 83.32 -11.39
N THR A 723 13.93 84.56 -11.86
CA THR A 723 15.22 85.22 -12.14
C THR A 723 15.39 86.44 -11.22
N GLN A 724 16.56 86.57 -10.58
CA GLN A 724 16.92 87.71 -9.73
C GLN A 724 18.19 88.39 -10.25
N LYS A 725 18.21 89.72 -10.18
CA LYS A 725 19.33 90.56 -10.63
C LYS A 725 19.82 91.47 -9.53
N TRP A 726 21.13 91.54 -9.39
CA TRP A 726 21.85 92.37 -8.43
C TRP A 726 22.72 93.39 -9.16
N TYR A 727 22.76 94.63 -8.67
CA TYR A 727 23.44 95.75 -9.35
C TYR A 727 24.66 96.22 -8.55
N ARG A 728 25.85 96.22 -9.18
CA ARG A 728 27.15 96.57 -8.56
C ARG A 728 27.53 95.69 -7.37
N GLU A 729 27.08 94.45 -7.36
CA GLU A 729 27.51 93.45 -6.38
C GLU A 729 28.61 92.56 -6.99
N ASN A 730 29.63 92.23 -6.20
CA ASN A 730 30.77 91.47 -6.71
C ASN A 730 30.40 90.03 -7.09
N THR A 731 29.34 89.47 -6.51
CA THR A 731 28.95 88.05 -6.68
C THR A 731 27.46 87.86 -6.47
N ALA A 732 26.83 87.04 -7.31
CA ALA A 732 25.44 86.61 -7.13
C ALA A 732 25.34 85.50 -6.07
N ASN A 733 24.67 85.72 -4.94
CA ASN A 733 24.52 84.69 -3.90
C ASN A 733 23.19 84.80 -3.13
N ASN A 734 22.14 84.11 -3.60
CA ASN A 734 20.91 83.94 -2.83
C ASN A 734 20.15 82.65 -3.20
N THR A 735 19.62 81.94 -2.21
CA THR A 735 18.76 80.76 -2.40
C THR A 735 17.34 80.93 -1.83
N ASP A 736 17.03 82.07 -1.21
CA ASP A 736 15.78 82.30 -0.45
C ASP A 736 14.51 82.01 -1.25
N VAL A 737 14.48 82.40 -2.53
CA VAL A 737 13.28 82.25 -3.34
C VAL A 737 13.09 80.80 -3.79
N ALA A 738 14.14 80.14 -4.30
CA ALA A 738 14.11 78.71 -4.60
C ALA A 738 13.70 77.89 -3.36
N ALA A 739 14.26 78.19 -2.19
CA ALA A 739 13.93 77.50 -0.94
C ALA A 739 12.46 77.69 -0.52
N SER A 740 11.83 78.81 -0.90
CA SER A 740 10.41 79.10 -0.60
C SER A 740 9.41 78.49 -1.58
N HIS A 741 9.87 77.98 -2.73
CA HIS A 741 8.99 77.40 -3.75
C HIS A 741 8.43 76.04 -3.33
N SER A 742 7.26 75.70 -3.88
CA SER A 742 6.59 74.40 -3.70
C SER A 742 6.05 73.86 -5.03
N ALA A 743 6.38 72.60 -5.33
CA ALA A 743 5.89 71.90 -6.51
C ALA A 743 4.36 71.72 -6.51
N ALA A 744 3.72 71.70 -5.33
CA ALA A 744 2.25 71.65 -5.22
C ALA A 744 1.57 72.88 -5.87
N ASN A 745 2.28 74.01 -5.97
CA ASN A 745 1.82 75.22 -6.65
C ASN A 745 2.39 75.35 -8.07
N ASN A 746 2.86 74.24 -8.67
CA ASN A 746 3.59 74.21 -9.94
C ASN A 746 4.80 75.16 -9.98
N GLN A 747 5.45 75.41 -8.84
CA GLN A 747 6.70 76.17 -8.78
C GLN A 747 7.88 75.20 -8.90
N LEU A 748 8.81 75.47 -9.83
CA LEU A 748 9.91 74.56 -10.13
C LEU A 748 11.03 74.59 -9.07
N GLY A 749 11.00 75.52 -8.11
CA GLY A 749 12.16 75.67 -7.21
C GLY A 749 13.46 76.07 -7.92
N LEU A 750 13.37 76.48 -9.19
CA LEU A 750 14.48 76.91 -10.01
C LEU A 750 14.64 78.43 -9.89
N GLN A 751 15.83 78.86 -9.51
CA GLN A 751 16.20 80.26 -9.38
C GLN A 751 17.51 80.53 -10.10
N LEU A 752 17.52 81.55 -10.95
CA LEU A 752 18.73 82.10 -11.55
C LEU A 752 19.06 83.44 -10.88
N ASN A 753 20.32 83.61 -10.48
CA ASN A 753 20.84 84.87 -9.99
C ASN A 753 21.89 85.43 -10.95
N GLU A 754 21.78 86.71 -11.25
CA GLU A 754 22.77 87.48 -11.99
C GLU A 754 23.29 88.63 -11.12
N SER A 755 24.60 88.84 -11.11
CA SER A 755 25.20 90.03 -10.51
C SER A 755 26.02 90.81 -11.53
N TYR A 756 25.68 92.08 -11.72
CA TYR A 756 26.33 92.98 -12.67
C TYR A 756 27.53 93.69 -12.03
N ASN A 757 28.75 93.26 -12.38
CA ASN A 757 30.00 93.92 -12.01
C ASN A 757 31.11 93.71 -13.07
N SER A 758 30.85 94.19 -14.29
CA SER A 758 31.70 94.13 -15.50
C SER A 758 33.01 93.30 -15.37
N PRO A 759 33.01 92.03 -15.80
CA PRO A 759 31.91 91.25 -16.38
C PRO A 759 30.91 90.69 -15.34
N SER A 760 29.65 90.46 -15.75
CA SER A 760 28.61 89.86 -14.90
C SER A 760 28.97 88.44 -14.44
N THR A 761 28.41 88.03 -13.30
CA THR A 761 28.52 86.68 -12.74
C THR A 761 27.15 86.01 -12.60
N TYR A 762 27.05 84.72 -12.90
CA TYR A 762 25.78 83.99 -12.89
C TYR A 762 25.79 82.78 -11.94
N GLN A 763 24.65 82.51 -11.30
CA GLN A 763 24.42 81.35 -10.44
C GLN A 763 23.04 80.73 -10.70
N VAL A 764 22.97 79.39 -10.76
CA VAL A 764 21.70 78.66 -10.88
C VAL A 764 21.51 77.77 -9.66
N VAL A 765 20.32 77.85 -9.07
CA VAL A 765 19.93 77.18 -7.83
C VAL A 765 18.66 76.36 -8.07
N LEU A 766 18.64 75.15 -7.53
CA LEU A 766 17.52 74.21 -7.63
C LEU A 766 17.10 73.74 -6.24
N ASN A 767 15.85 73.95 -5.86
CA ASN A 767 15.26 73.31 -4.69
C ASN A 767 15.07 71.80 -4.95
N MET A 768 15.75 70.97 -4.16
CA MET A 768 15.76 69.52 -4.37
C MET A 768 14.38 68.88 -4.11
N LYS A 769 13.60 69.41 -3.17
CA LYS A 769 12.24 68.93 -2.89
C LYS A 769 11.32 69.12 -4.10
N CYS A 770 11.36 70.30 -4.72
CA CYS A 770 10.49 70.61 -5.87
C CYS A 770 10.71 69.69 -7.07
N ILE A 771 11.96 69.32 -7.37
CA ILE A 771 12.25 68.40 -8.47
C ILE A 771 11.89 66.95 -8.13
N MET A 772 12.08 66.53 -6.87
CA MET A 772 11.64 65.22 -6.37
C MET A 772 10.11 65.06 -6.42
N ASP A 773 9.36 66.10 -6.02
CA ASP A 773 7.90 66.13 -6.10
C ASP A 773 7.40 66.09 -7.55
N MET A 774 8.07 66.81 -8.46
CA MET A 774 7.74 66.79 -9.88
C MET A 774 7.97 65.41 -10.50
N PHE A 775 9.05 64.73 -10.10
CA PHE A 775 9.31 63.35 -10.51
C PHE A 775 8.18 62.42 -10.06
N ASN A 776 7.73 62.51 -8.80
CA ASN A 776 6.62 61.71 -8.27
C ASN A 776 5.32 61.91 -9.06
N LYS A 777 5.00 63.17 -9.40
CA LYS A 777 3.81 63.50 -10.19
C LYS A 777 3.82 62.79 -11.54
N PHE A 778 4.95 62.77 -12.25
CA PHE A 778 5.06 62.08 -13.54
C PHE A 778 5.14 60.55 -13.41
N TYR A 779 5.71 60.04 -12.32
CA TYR A 779 5.77 58.60 -12.05
C TYR A 779 4.38 58.01 -11.82
N ALA A 780 3.54 58.67 -11.00
CA ALA A 780 2.17 58.23 -10.75
C ALA A 780 1.33 58.18 -12.04
N GLN A 781 1.50 59.14 -12.95
CA GLN A 781 0.81 59.17 -14.25
C GLN A 781 1.24 58.05 -15.20
N ALA A 782 2.46 57.51 -15.05
CA ALA A 782 2.94 56.43 -15.90
C ALA A 782 2.54 55.03 -15.39
N LEU A 783 2.03 54.93 -14.14
CA LEU A 783 1.52 53.70 -13.53
C LEU A 783 0.02 53.46 -13.75
N SER A 784 -0.72 54.50 -14.14
CA SER A 784 -2.11 54.45 -14.59
C SER A 784 -2.19 54.10 -16.06
#